data_AF-A0A9X9M962-F1
#
_entry.id   AF-A0A9X9M962-F1
#
_cell.length_a   1.000
_cell.length_b   1.000
_cell.length_c   1.000
_cell.angle_alpha   90.00
_cell.angle_beta   90.00
_cell.angle_gamma   90.00
#
_symmetry.space_group_name_H-M   'P 1'
#
loop_
_entity.id
_entity.type
_entity.pdbx_description
1 polymer ?
#
loop_
_entity_poly.entity_id
_entity_poly.type
_entity_poly.pdbx_seq_one_letter_code
_entity_poly.pdbx_strand_id
1 'polypeptide(L)'
;MMFIQIFKMCLLDLLPKKKSDDELYQRILSKQENDLEELEKGLQVKLSNTEMLGAGDSEYITLADVEKKEREYAEQLIDNMEAFWKQMENIQHFLMDQFKCSSSKARQLMMTLTERMIAAEGLLRDSQDLQALDTLERTMCRAHMAKMIESLKLQIQEETKCRLAALSRGLELLTIEGKLSGRQKEELLTQQHKAFWGEAEHFSRDFAQRGKGLVKASLARQAEEMAKLTLAQEEEERSFLAEAQPTTAPGEFLQAFHEVLERQRLTWSSLEEEENVRTTEAVAVLCQELYRSTMETFQKFVDLLFLETLPGMTGLSRAECEYLRQEVQENAAQQLGQSDRFRKQQWELFQDLLEQDKQVWMEEHTLSSVLQTHLQDDHEGIVHQVLGQLGGLSEESTWCILQGHDLLLRSALRRLALRGSAITTLTHMRLSGKKSLLQELREQHALEQGSSQCLDEHQWQLLRALEARVMEEASRLEEEGQQIRLQLQQQLLAEAQEVGRLLQQHTERAIGQALLGHARNAATKSRAKDRDDFQKTLTEAAVESVYVTSSGVDRLVQAYYQQIRKVMEDHEEKRLQHLETLQGERTENYKLRTKQGHGESSSGTPVAGGAGKACKAVRQRMEEQRKTFLAQFTVHRRVRLDAWKQKARAVDHLEAQLEAQLQEAEQSFISELAALARVPLPQSRLSPSKRGLSEKPVKTRRKKPPPREKGDPGGPTDDDPASGSHPSGSLSSKRLNQQENEAGDGESPKRLLRERSNL
;
A
#
# COMPACT_ATOMS: atom_id res chain seq x y z
N MET A 1 6.31 1.63 14.75
CA MET A 1 7.72 1.55 14.28
C MET A 1 8.02 2.35 13.00
N MET A 2 7.34 2.11 11.87
CA MET A 2 7.65 2.79 10.58
C MET A 2 7.63 4.33 10.66
N PHE A 3 6.61 4.92 11.29
CA PHE A 3 6.49 6.37 11.48
C PHE A 3 7.70 6.98 12.18
N ILE A 4 8.16 6.37 13.29
CA ILE A 4 9.32 6.85 14.07
C ILE A 4 10.57 6.87 13.21
N GLN A 5 10.79 5.85 12.38
CA GLN A 5 11.97 5.79 11.52
C GLN A 5 11.92 6.80 10.38
N ILE A 6 10.75 7.05 9.78
CA ILE A 6 10.55 8.14 8.81
C ILE A 6 10.87 9.48 9.48
N PHE A 7 10.31 9.72 10.66
CA PHE A 7 10.50 10.93 11.43
C PHE A 7 11.98 11.16 11.81
N LYS A 8 12.67 10.09 12.23
CA LYS A 8 14.10 10.07 12.53
C LYS A 8 14.95 10.51 11.33
N MET A 9 14.67 9.99 10.15
CA MET A 9 15.35 10.38 8.91
C MET A 9 15.05 11.84 8.55
N CYS A 10 13.79 12.28 8.64
CA CYS A 10 13.41 13.68 8.40
C CYS A 10 14.18 14.65 9.32
N LEU A 11 14.32 14.29 10.60
CA LEU A 11 15.06 15.10 11.56
C LEU A 11 16.55 15.18 11.22
N LEU A 12 17.17 14.07 10.78
CA LEU A 12 18.60 14.04 10.42
C LEU A 12 18.92 14.88 9.18
N ASP A 13 18.02 14.90 8.20
CA ASP A 13 18.17 15.71 6.98
C ASP A 13 18.18 17.23 7.28
N LEU A 14 17.52 17.66 8.35
CA LEU A 14 17.29 19.08 8.67
C LEU A 14 18.11 19.60 9.85
N LEU A 15 18.50 18.71 10.77
CA LEU A 15 19.33 18.99 11.94
C LEU A 15 20.58 18.09 11.90
N PRO A 16 21.61 18.44 11.11
CA PRO A 16 22.84 17.65 11.04
C PRO A 16 23.54 17.65 12.41
N LYS A 17 23.89 16.46 12.91
CA LYS A 17 24.43 16.23 14.26
C LYS A 17 25.61 17.17 14.58
N LYS A 18 25.41 18.09 15.52
CA LYS A 18 26.46 18.78 16.29
C LYS A 18 26.35 18.33 17.75
N LYS A 19 27.44 18.42 18.54
CA LYS A 19 27.50 17.92 19.93
C LYS A 19 26.38 18.43 20.86
N SER A 20 25.80 19.60 20.61
CA SER A 20 24.65 20.15 21.35
C SER A 20 23.28 19.77 20.75
N ASP A 21 23.25 19.42 19.47
CA ASP A 21 22.03 19.07 18.73
C ASP A 21 21.63 17.60 19.00
N ASP A 22 22.58 16.75 19.44
CA ASP A 22 22.33 15.35 19.78
C ASP A 22 21.37 15.18 20.99
N GLU A 23 21.48 16.01 22.04
CA GLU A 23 20.55 15.95 23.19
C GLU A 23 19.13 16.41 22.82
N LEU A 24 19.01 17.49 22.04
CA LEU A 24 17.72 18.00 21.57
C LEU A 24 17.05 17.01 20.62
N TYR A 25 17.83 16.40 19.71
CA TYR A 25 17.38 15.36 18.80
C TYR A 25 16.82 14.14 19.55
N GLN A 26 17.55 13.64 20.55
CA GLN A 26 17.08 12.51 21.38
C GLN A 26 15.82 12.86 22.17
N ARG A 27 15.71 14.08 22.70
CA ARG A 27 14.48 14.51 23.39
C ARG A 27 13.27 14.59 22.47
N ILE A 28 13.43 15.10 21.24
CA ILE A 28 12.34 15.16 20.25
C ILE A 28 11.89 13.75 19.86
N LEU A 29 12.83 12.83 19.58
CA LEU A 29 12.50 11.45 19.24
C LEU A 29 11.82 10.72 20.38
N SER A 30 12.40 10.75 21.58
CA SER A 30 11.83 10.07 22.75
C SER A 30 10.41 10.52 23.06
N LYS A 31 10.09 11.81 22.83
CA LYS A 31 8.71 12.30 22.99
C LYS A 31 7.75 11.67 21.97
N GLN A 32 8.15 11.61 20.70
CA GLN A 32 7.30 11.00 19.66
C GLN A 32 7.17 9.48 19.81
N GLU A 33 8.22 8.80 20.26
CA GLU A 33 8.18 7.38 20.60
C GLU A 33 7.20 7.10 21.74
N ASN A 34 7.29 7.87 22.84
CA ASN A 34 6.38 7.74 23.97
C ASN A 34 4.91 8.03 23.59
N ASP A 35 4.68 9.09 22.81
CA ASP A 35 3.32 9.46 22.37
C ASP A 35 2.72 8.38 21.46
N LEU A 36 3.53 7.77 20.58
CA LEU A 36 3.10 6.65 19.74
C LEU A 36 2.83 5.38 20.56
N GLU A 37 3.70 5.08 21.53
CA GLU A 37 3.54 3.91 22.42
C GLU A 37 2.27 4.03 23.28
N GLU A 38 1.93 5.23 23.75
CA GLU A 38 0.67 5.49 24.46
C GLU A 38 -0.55 5.24 23.57
N LEU A 39 -0.49 5.70 22.31
CA LEU A 39 -1.55 5.47 21.33
C LEU A 39 -1.72 3.96 21.03
N GLU A 40 -0.62 3.24 20.82
CA GLU A 40 -0.60 1.80 20.58
C GLU A 40 -1.17 1.00 21.76
N LYS A 41 -0.74 1.32 22.99
CA LYS A 41 -1.29 0.72 24.22
C LYS A 41 -2.79 0.99 24.35
N GLY A 42 -3.21 2.23 24.07
CA GLY A 42 -4.61 2.63 24.10
C GLY A 42 -5.47 1.81 23.12
N LEU A 43 -4.98 1.59 21.91
CA LEU A 43 -5.64 0.73 20.92
C LEU A 43 -5.67 -0.73 21.39
N GLN A 44 -4.54 -1.28 21.84
CA GLN A 44 -4.44 -2.69 22.25
C GLN A 44 -5.40 -3.01 23.40
N VAL A 45 -5.50 -2.13 24.40
CA VAL A 45 -6.46 -2.29 25.51
C VAL A 45 -7.91 -2.30 25.01
N LYS A 46 -8.26 -1.42 24.08
CA LYS A 46 -9.61 -1.39 23.49
C LYS A 46 -9.91 -2.66 22.70
N LEU A 47 -8.96 -3.14 21.89
CA LEU A 47 -9.09 -4.37 21.12
C LEU A 47 -9.25 -5.60 22.04
N SER A 48 -8.42 -5.74 23.07
CA SER A 48 -8.52 -6.86 24.02
C SER A 48 -9.84 -6.86 24.80
N ASN A 49 -10.39 -5.69 25.14
CA ASN A 49 -11.72 -5.61 25.76
C ASN A 49 -12.84 -6.08 24.82
N THR A 50 -12.72 -5.79 23.52
CA THR A 50 -13.65 -6.26 22.48
C THR A 50 -13.51 -7.77 22.22
N GLU A 51 -12.31 -8.34 22.33
CA GLU A 51 -12.10 -9.79 22.26
C GLU A 51 -12.80 -10.53 23.42
N MET A 52 -12.67 -10.00 24.64
CA MET A 52 -13.28 -10.54 25.86
C MET A 52 -14.82 -10.49 25.85
N LEU A 53 -15.42 -9.55 25.12
CA LEU A 53 -16.88 -9.40 24.97
C LEU A 53 -17.56 -10.55 24.21
N GLY A 54 -16.81 -11.49 23.63
CA GLY A 54 -17.34 -12.75 23.07
C GLY A 54 -16.96 -14.01 23.84
N ALA A 55 -16.32 -13.88 25.02
CA ALA A 55 -15.94 -14.98 25.89
C ALA A 55 -17.01 -15.27 26.96
N GLY A 56 -18.30 -15.06 26.64
CA GLY A 56 -19.36 -15.74 27.39
C GLY A 56 -19.25 -17.24 27.17
N ASP A 57 -19.71 -18.07 28.13
CA ASP A 57 -19.62 -19.54 28.19
C ASP A 57 -20.19 -20.33 26.97
N SER A 58 -20.49 -19.67 25.86
CA SER A 58 -20.94 -20.27 24.60
C SER A 58 -19.76 -20.85 23.83
N GLU A 59 -19.80 -22.16 23.58
CA GLU A 59 -18.88 -22.89 22.70
C GLU A 59 -18.97 -22.41 21.22
N TYR A 60 -19.88 -21.48 20.90
CA TYR A 60 -20.16 -20.96 19.55
C TYR A 60 -20.27 -19.42 19.52
N ILE A 61 -19.68 -18.81 18.49
CA ILE A 61 -19.80 -17.38 18.18
C ILE A 61 -20.94 -17.21 17.18
N THR A 62 -21.92 -16.33 17.46
CA THR A 62 -23.01 -16.08 16.50
C THR A 62 -22.60 -15.06 15.44
N LEU A 63 -23.24 -15.09 14.27
CA LEU A 63 -22.97 -14.10 13.21
C LEU A 63 -23.25 -12.66 13.67
N ALA A 64 -24.26 -12.45 14.52
CA ALA A 64 -24.55 -11.15 15.10
C ALA A 64 -23.41 -10.64 16.00
N ASP A 65 -22.74 -11.55 16.72
CA ASP A 65 -21.57 -11.20 17.54
C ASP A 65 -20.38 -10.80 16.65
N VAL A 66 -20.16 -11.50 15.54
CA VAL A 66 -19.12 -11.15 14.57
C VAL A 66 -19.39 -9.77 13.96
N GLU A 67 -20.62 -9.50 13.53
CA GLU A 67 -21.00 -8.20 12.97
C GLU A 67 -20.85 -7.05 13.96
N LYS A 68 -21.20 -7.29 15.23
CA LYS A 68 -21.04 -6.32 16.30
C LYS A 68 -19.56 -6.04 16.54
N LYS A 69 -18.74 -7.08 16.67
CA LYS A 69 -17.28 -6.96 16.87
C LYS A 69 -16.62 -6.23 15.71
N GLU A 70 -16.95 -6.57 14.46
CA GLU A 70 -16.43 -5.89 13.28
C GLU A 70 -16.79 -4.40 13.24
N ARG A 71 -18.00 -4.04 13.65
CA ARG A 71 -18.40 -2.62 13.76
C ARG A 71 -17.60 -1.89 14.83
N GLU A 72 -17.49 -2.47 16.03
CA GLU A 72 -16.70 -1.91 17.13
C GLU A 72 -15.21 -1.75 16.74
N TYR A 73 -14.65 -2.72 16.02
CA TYR A 73 -13.29 -2.62 15.48
C TYR A 73 -13.15 -1.48 14.46
N ALA A 74 -14.11 -1.32 13.55
CA ALA A 74 -14.11 -0.23 12.58
C ALA A 74 -14.11 1.14 13.29
N GLU A 75 -14.98 1.34 14.28
CA GLU A 75 -15.07 2.57 15.09
C GLU A 75 -13.77 2.85 15.84
N GLN A 76 -13.25 1.87 16.60
CA GLN A 76 -12.02 2.02 17.38
C GLN A 76 -10.82 2.41 16.52
N LEU A 77 -10.77 1.88 15.30
CA LEU A 77 -9.68 2.17 14.39
C LEU A 77 -9.82 3.53 13.69
N ILE A 78 -11.05 4.04 13.47
CA ILE A 78 -11.28 5.43 13.04
C ILE A 78 -10.83 6.39 14.14
N ASP A 79 -11.21 6.15 15.39
CA ASP A 79 -10.77 6.94 16.54
C ASP A 79 -9.24 6.96 16.66
N ASN A 80 -8.60 5.80 16.49
CA ASN A 80 -7.14 5.69 16.55
C ASN A 80 -6.46 6.45 15.40
N MET A 81 -7.03 6.40 14.20
CA MET A 81 -6.56 7.19 13.05
C MET A 81 -6.68 8.69 13.34
N GLU A 82 -7.81 9.17 13.86
CA GLU A 82 -7.99 10.58 14.21
C GLU A 82 -7.02 11.04 15.32
N ALA A 83 -6.78 10.18 16.32
CA ALA A 83 -5.80 10.45 17.37
C ALA A 83 -4.36 10.55 16.79
N PHE A 84 -4.00 9.66 15.86
CA PHE A 84 -2.72 9.75 15.15
C PHE A 84 -2.59 11.02 14.30
N TRP A 85 -3.66 11.44 13.61
CA TRP A 85 -3.69 12.70 12.86
C TRP A 85 -3.44 13.90 13.78
N LYS A 86 -4.10 13.95 14.95
CA LYS A 86 -3.87 14.99 15.97
C LYS A 86 -2.43 14.99 16.48
N GLN A 87 -1.85 13.80 16.72
CA GLN A 87 -0.45 13.69 17.12
C GLN A 87 0.47 14.30 16.06
N MET A 88 0.28 13.95 14.78
CA MET A 88 1.02 14.49 13.64
C MET A 88 0.92 16.01 13.53
N GLU A 89 -0.26 16.59 13.66
CA GLU A 89 -0.47 18.04 13.63
C GLU A 89 0.26 18.75 14.77
N ASN A 90 0.29 18.14 15.96
CA ASN A 90 0.90 18.72 17.16
C ASN A 90 2.43 18.75 17.11
N ILE A 91 3.08 17.93 16.26
CA ILE A 91 4.55 17.92 16.11
C ILE A 91 5.09 19.32 15.84
N GLN A 92 4.44 20.08 14.95
CA GLN A 92 4.88 21.42 14.61
C GLN A 92 4.85 22.36 15.83
N HIS A 93 3.78 22.28 16.63
CA HIS A 93 3.64 23.08 17.84
C HIS A 93 4.71 22.73 18.87
N PHE A 94 4.95 21.44 19.13
CA PHE A 94 5.98 20.97 20.05
C PHE A 94 7.38 21.44 19.64
N LEU A 95 7.71 21.36 18.35
CA LEU A 95 9.00 21.81 17.84
C LEU A 95 9.21 23.31 18.05
N MET A 96 8.17 24.13 17.85
CA MET A 96 8.26 25.58 18.01
C MET A 96 8.26 26.01 19.48
N ASP A 97 7.37 25.46 20.31
CA ASP A 97 7.12 25.94 21.68
C ASP A 97 8.08 25.30 22.69
N GLN A 98 8.22 23.97 22.66
CA GLN A 98 9.02 23.23 23.65
C GLN A 98 10.49 23.14 23.27
N PHE A 99 10.79 22.96 21.98
CA PHE A 99 12.16 22.76 21.49
C PHE A 99 12.78 24.00 20.84
N LYS A 100 12.04 25.12 20.75
CA LYS A 100 12.50 26.42 20.22
C LYS A 100 13.13 26.32 18.82
N CYS A 101 12.67 25.38 17.99
CA CYS A 101 13.09 25.27 16.60
C CYS A 101 12.62 26.49 15.81
N SER A 102 13.42 26.93 14.81
CA SER A 102 13.00 28.02 13.95
C SER A 102 11.75 27.62 13.16
N SER A 103 10.81 28.56 13.00
CA SER A 103 9.55 28.31 12.28
C SER A 103 9.77 27.77 10.86
N SER A 104 10.82 28.23 10.17
CA SER A 104 11.22 27.74 8.85
C SER A 104 11.64 26.27 8.87
N LYS A 105 12.45 25.84 9.83
CA LYS A 105 12.92 24.45 9.95
C LYS A 105 11.80 23.52 10.37
N ALA A 106 10.95 23.94 11.31
CA ALA A 106 9.78 23.16 11.72
C ALA A 106 8.81 22.95 10.54
N ARG A 107 8.57 23.98 9.72
CA ARG A 107 7.72 23.86 8.53
C ARG A 107 8.34 22.92 7.48
N GLN A 108 9.64 23.07 7.20
CA GLN A 108 10.34 22.21 6.26
C GLN A 108 10.31 20.73 6.70
N LEU A 109 10.50 20.47 8.01
CA LEU A 109 10.37 19.12 8.58
C LEU A 109 8.98 18.54 8.35
N MET A 110 7.93 19.31 8.65
CA MET A 110 6.56 18.85 8.47
C MET A 110 6.24 18.56 7.01
N MET A 111 6.66 19.41 6.08
CA MET A 111 6.47 19.17 4.64
C MET A 111 7.13 17.84 4.22
N THR A 112 8.41 17.65 4.54
CA THR A 112 9.15 16.43 4.18
C THR A 112 8.59 15.19 4.87
N LEU A 113 8.15 15.30 6.12
CA LEU A 113 7.49 14.21 6.84
C LEU A 113 6.18 13.80 6.16
N THR A 114 5.32 14.76 5.83
CA THR A 114 4.05 14.51 5.13
C THR A 114 4.28 13.87 3.77
N GLU A 115 5.30 14.28 2.99
CA GLU A 115 5.62 13.68 1.68
C GLU A 115 5.93 12.19 1.82
N ARG A 116 6.72 11.84 2.84
CA ARG A 116 7.13 10.45 3.11
C ARG A 116 5.99 9.61 3.66
N MET A 117 5.13 10.20 4.50
CA MET A 117 3.94 9.53 5.00
C MET A 117 2.92 9.27 3.88
N ILE A 118 2.78 10.16 2.90
CA ILE A 118 1.96 9.93 1.69
C ILE A 118 2.45 8.70 0.92
N ALA A 119 3.77 8.59 0.72
CA ALA A 119 4.36 7.43 0.07
C ALA A 119 4.12 6.14 0.88
N ALA A 120 4.26 6.21 2.20
CA ALA A 120 4.00 5.09 3.10
C ALA A 120 2.52 4.64 3.05
N GLU A 121 1.56 5.57 3.08
CA GLU A 121 0.13 5.25 2.94
C GLU A 121 -0.19 4.62 1.58
N GLY A 122 0.51 5.02 0.52
CA GLY A 122 0.41 4.36 -0.79
C GLY A 122 0.80 2.88 -0.72
N LEU A 123 1.96 2.57 -0.14
CA LEU A 123 2.44 1.19 0.03
C LEU A 123 1.54 0.37 0.95
N LEU A 124 1.05 0.97 2.03
CA LEU A 124 0.12 0.30 2.96
C LEU A 124 -1.22 -0.04 2.29
N ARG A 125 -1.74 0.84 1.42
CA ARG A 125 -2.95 0.56 0.65
C ARG A 125 -2.72 -0.61 -0.30
N ASP A 126 -1.62 -0.57 -1.07
CA ASP A 126 -1.31 -1.63 -2.03
C ASP A 126 -1.13 -3.01 -1.31
N SER A 127 -0.46 -3.04 -0.14
CA SER A 127 -0.39 -4.23 0.71
C SER A 127 -1.78 -4.73 1.14
N GLN A 128 -2.66 -3.81 1.53
CA GLN A 128 -3.98 -4.17 2.07
C GLN A 128 -4.88 -4.75 0.97
N ASP A 129 -4.83 -4.19 -0.23
CA ASP A 129 -5.57 -4.70 -1.39
C ASP A 129 -5.10 -6.12 -1.75
N LEU A 130 -3.77 -6.35 -1.75
CA LEU A 130 -3.20 -7.69 -1.94
C LEU A 130 -3.63 -8.66 -0.83
N GLN A 131 -3.65 -8.22 0.42
CA GLN A 131 -4.07 -9.05 1.56
C GLN A 131 -5.56 -9.43 1.48
N ALA A 132 -6.41 -8.53 1.00
CA ALA A 132 -7.83 -8.81 0.80
C ALA A 132 -8.03 -9.91 -0.27
N LEU A 133 -7.28 -9.84 -1.37
CA LEU A 133 -7.29 -10.86 -2.43
C LEU A 133 -6.73 -12.20 -1.94
N ASP A 134 -5.58 -12.20 -1.25
CA ASP A 134 -5.00 -13.41 -0.64
C ASP A 134 -6.00 -14.08 0.33
N THR A 135 -6.70 -13.29 1.14
CA THR A 135 -7.71 -13.82 2.07
C THR A 135 -8.88 -14.44 1.32
N LEU A 136 -9.36 -13.82 0.23
CA LEU A 136 -10.38 -14.42 -0.63
C LEU A 136 -9.91 -15.77 -1.19
N GLU A 137 -8.74 -15.83 -1.81
CA GLU A 137 -8.22 -17.06 -2.41
C GLU A 137 -8.07 -18.18 -1.37
N ARG A 138 -7.54 -17.86 -0.19
CA ARG A 138 -7.41 -18.83 0.91
C ARG A 138 -8.76 -19.31 1.42
N THR A 139 -9.77 -18.44 1.53
CA THR A 139 -11.11 -18.86 1.94
C THR A 139 -11.77 -19.79 0.92
N MET A 140 -11.60 -19.52 -0.38
CA MET A 140 -12.07 -20.41 -1.45
C MET A 140 -11.36 -21.76 -1.43
N CYS A 141 -10.03 -21.76 -1.21
CA CYS A 141 -9.26 -22.99 -1.07
C CYS A 141 -9.73 -23.83 0.11
N ARG A 142 -10.00 -23.21 1.27
CA ARG A 142 -10.54 -23.89 2.45
C ARG A 142 -11.94 -24.47 2.18
N ALA A 143 -12.81 -23.74 1.50
CA ALA A 143 -14.14 -24.24 1.11
C ALA A 143 -14.02 -25.46 0.18
N HIS A 144 -13.11 -25.42 -0.78
CA HIS A 144 -12.81 -26.53 -1.67
C HIS A 144 -12.29 -27.77 -0.91
N MET A 145 -11.33 -27.59 -0.01
CA MET A 145 -10.81 -28.67 0.85
C MET A 145 -11.92 -29.28 1.72
N ALA A 146 -12.79 -28.45 2.30
CA ALA A 146 -13.92 -28.91 3.12
C ALA A 146 -14.89 -29.77 2.30
N LYS A 147 -15.29 -29.32 1.09
CA LYS A 147 -16.16 -30.09 0.20
C LYS A 147 -15.50 -31.40 -0.26
N MET A 148 -14.19 -31.41 -0.47
CA MET A 148 -13.45 -32.64 -0.78
C MET A 148 -13.60 -33.66 0.35
N ILE A 149 -13.35 -33.27 1.60
CA ILE A 149 -13.52 -34.16 2.76
C ILE A 149 -14.97 -34.62 2.92
N GLU A 150 -15.93 -33.73 2.72
CA GLU A 150 -17.36 -34.09 2.74
C GLU A 150 -17.70 -35.13 1.67
N SER A 151 -17.21 -34.96 0.44
CA SER A 151 -17.43 -35.90 -0.66
C SER A 151 -16.86 -37.29 -0.37
N LEU A 152 -15.68 -37.36 0.24
CA LEU A 152 -15.05 -38.62 0.67
C LEU A 152 -15.87 -39.31 1.77
N LYS A 153 -16.41 -38.54 2.72
CA LYS A 153 -17.29 -39.08 3.76
C LYS A 153 -18.61 -39.62 3.19
N LEU A 154 -19.21 -38.92 2.24
CA LEU A 154 -20.47 -39.33 1.60
C LEU A 154 -20.31 -40.61 0.76
N GLN A 155 -19.12 -40.88 0.24
CA GLN A 155 -18.82 -42.06 -0.57
C GLN A 155 -19.20 -43.38 0.13
N ILE A 156 -18.98 -43.51 1.44
CA ILE A 156 -19.36 -44.72 2.20
C ILE A 156 -20.89 -44.89 2.25
N GLN A 157 -21.63 -43.79 2.42
CA GLN A 157 -23.09 -43.87 2.47
C GLN A 157 -23.67 -44.28 1.11
N GLU A 158 -23.08 -43.78 0.03
CA GLU A 158 -23.44 -44.17 -1.34
C GLU A 158 -23.13 -45.65 -1.61
N GLU A 159 -21.93 -46.11 -1.25
CA GLU A 159 -21.53 -47.51 -1.39
C GLU A 159 -22.49 -48.45 -0.65
N THR A 160 -22.86 -48.08 0.59
CA THR A 160 -23.80 -48.82 1.44
C THR A 160 -25.15 -48.97 0.74
N LYS A 161 -25.68 -47.87 0.19
CA LYS A 161 -26.95 -47.86 -0.56
C LYS A 161 -26.87 -48.73 -1.81
N CYS A 162 -25.83 -48.59 -2.63
CA CYS A 162 -25.66 -49.36 -3.87
C CYS A 162 -25.56 -50.86 -3.62
N ARG A 163 -24.75 -51.28 -2.63
CA ARG A 163 -24.59 -52.71 -2.28
C ARG A 163 -25.87 -53.32 -1.73
N LEU A 164 -26.58 -52.63 -0.83
CA LEU A 164 -27.87 -53.11 -0.30
C LEU A 164 -28.95 -53.20 -1.39
N ALA A 165 -29.01 -52.24 -2.32
CA ALA A 165 -29.92 -52.30 -3.45
C ALA A 165 -29.62 -53.48 -4.38
N ALA A 166 -28.34 -53.76 -4.65
CA ALA A 166 -27.94 -54.93 -5.43
C ALA A 166 -28.26 -56.26 -4.72
N LEU A 167 -28.01 -56.34 -3.41
CA LEU A 167 -28.39 -57.49 -2.57
C LEU A 167 -29.91 -57.73 -2.60
N SER A 168 -30.71 -56.67 -2.46
CA SER A 168 -32.16 -56.76 -2.55
C SER A 168 -32.64 -57.32 -3.89
N ARG A 169 -32.04 -56.88 -5.00
CA ARG A 169 -32.37 -57.44 -6.33
C ARG A 169 -31.99 -58.92 -6.45
N GLY A 170 -30.80 -59.30 -5.97
CA GLY A 170 -30.37 -60.71 -5.98
C GLY A 170 -31.30 -61.63 -5.16
N LEU A 171 -31.71 -61.19 -3.97
CA LEU A 171 -32.65 -61.94 -3.12
C LEU A 171 -34.08 -61.94 -3.68
N GLU A 172 -34.49 -60.88 -4.39
CA GLU A 172 -35.77 -60.84 -5.11
C GLU A 172 -35.84 -61.92 -6.19
N LEU A 173 -34.78 -62.08 -7.00
CA LEU A 173 -34.71 -63.10 -8.05
C LEU A 173 -34.91 -64.50 -7.47
N LEU A 174 -34.23 -64.81 -6.37
CA LEU A 174 -34.40 -66.08 -5.65
C LEU A 174 -35.81 -66.28 -5.09
N THR A 175 -36.50 -65.20 -4.74
CA THR A 175 -37.89 -65.25 -4.26
C THR A 175 -38.85 -65.52 -5.42
N ILE A 176 -38.63 -64.88 -6.57
CA ILE A 176 -39.39 -65.09 -7.81
C ILE A 176 -39.23 -66.53 -8.32
N GLU A 177 -38.01 -67.07 -8.24
CA GLU A 177 -37.71 -68.47 -8.60
C GLU A 177 -38.26 -69.50 -7.59
N GLY A 178 -38.88 -69.05 -6.49
CA GLY A 178 -39.43 -69.90 -5.44
C GLY A 178 -38.38 -70.60 -4.58
N LYS A 179 -37.11 -70.17 -4.65
CA LYS A 179 -35.99 -70.71 -3.87
C LYS A 179 -35.92 -70.13 -2.45
N LEU A 180 -36.45 -68.91 -2.26
CA LEU A 180 -36.63 -68.25 -0.97
C LEU A 180 -38.10 -67.91 -0.75
N SER A 181 -38.55 -67.98 0.50
CA SER A 181 -39.83 -67.38 0.89
C SER A 181 -39.69 -65.86 1.13
N GLY A 182 -40.78 -65.11 0.92
CA GLY A 182 -40.78 -63.65 1.15
C GLY A 182 -40.37 -63.27 2.59
N ARG A 183 -40.77 -64.06 3.59
CA ARG A 183 -40.36 -63.86 4.99
C ARG A 183 -38.85 -64.05 5.19
N GLN A 184 -38.26 -65.08 4.59
CA GLN A 184 -36.81 -65.32 4.68
C GLN A 184 -36.02 -64.21 3.99
N LYS A 185 -36.51 -63.71 2.84
CA LYS A 185 -35.92 -62.56 2.16
C LYS A 185 -35.91 -61.32 3.06
N GLU A 186 -37.05 -60.98 3.68
CA GLU A 186 -37.15 -59.81 4.58
C GLU A 186 -36.23 -59.95 5.80
N GLU A 187 -36.15 -61.13 6.40
CA GLU A 187 -35.25 -61.41 7.53
C GLU A 187 -33.78 -61.22 7.12
N LEU A 188 -33.36 -61.77 5.97
CA LEU A 188 -32.00 -61.60 5.44
C LEU A 188 -31.70 -60.14 5.10
N LEU A 189 -32.61 -59.43 4.45
CA LEU A 189 -32.43 -58.01 4.13
C LEU A 189 -32.30 -57.17 5.38
N THR A 190 -33.14 -57.40 6.39
CA THR A 190 -33.07 -56.66 7.65
C THR A 190 -31.72 -56.87 8.35
N GLN A 191 -31.21 -58.10 8.34
CA GLN A 191 -29.89 -58.42 8.89
C GLN A 191 -28.77 -57.71 8.12
N GLN A 192 -28.81 -57.74 6.78
CA GLN A 192 -27.81 -57.06 5.94
C GLN A 192 -27.88 -55.54 6.10
N HIS A 193 -29.08 -54.94 6.09
CA HIS A 193 -29.28 -53.52 6.35
C HIS A 193 -28.65 -53.11 7.69
N LYS A 194 -28.89 -53.87 8.76
CA LYS A 194 -28.31 -53.61 10.08
C LYS A 194 -26.78 -53.71 10.07
N ALA A 195 -26.21 -54.72 9.42
CA ALA A 195 -24.77 -54.92 9.36
C ALA A 195 -24.07 -53.80 8.57
N PHE A 196 -24.57 -53.50 7.36
CA PHE A 196 -24.00 -52.49 6.47
C PHE A 196 -24.11 -51.07 7.04
N TRP A 197 -25.28 -50.66 7.56
CA TRP A 197 -25.42 -49.33 8.17
C TRP A 197 -24.68 -49.22 9.50
N GLY A 198 -24.62 -50.29 10.30
CA GLY A 198 -23.84 -50.30 11.53
C GLY A 198 -22.34 -50.06 11.29
N GLU A 199 -21.80 -50.65 10.23
CA GLU A 199 -20.41 -50.43 9.81
C GLU A 199 -20.20 -49.03 9.20
N ALA A 200 -21.13 -48.51 8.40
CA ALA A 200 -21.07 -47.14 7.87
C ALA A 200 -21.13 -46.07 8.99
N GLU A 201 -21.90 -46.31 10.04
CA GLU A 201 -21.93 -45.49 11.25
C GLU A 201 -20.63 -45.59 12.05
N HIS A 202 -20.03 -46.79 12.13
CA HIS A 202 -18.72 -46.98 12.75
C HIS A 202 -17.64 -46.17 12.02
N PHE A 203 -17.57 -46.27 10.69
CA PHE A 203 -16.71 -45.43 9.85
C PHE A 203 -16.88 -43.95 10.17
N SER A 204 -18.14 -43.47 10.20
CA SER A 204 -18.45 -42.06 10.40
C SER A 204 -18.00 -41.54 11.77
N ARG A 205 -18.18 -42.35 12.83
CA ARG A 205 -17.74 -42.02 14.19
C ARG A 205 -16.22 -42.02 14.32
N ASP A 206 -15.57 -43.04 13.78
CA ASP A 206 -14.12 -43.19 13.83
C ASP A 206 -13.41 -42.08 13.05
N PHE A 207 -13.93 -41.75 11.86
CA PHE A 207 -13.45 -40.64 11.04
C PHE A 207 -13.60 -39.31 11.78
N ALA A 208 -14.77 -39.03 12.37
CA ALA A 208 -14.98 -37.80 13.11
C ALA A 208 -14.06 -37.68 14.33
N GLN A 209 -13.86 -38.78 15.08
CA GLN A 209 -13.02 -38.79 16.27
C GLN A 209 -11.53 -38.64 15.92
N ARG A 210 -10.99 -39.47 15.01
CA ARG A 210 -9.58 -39.43 14.61
C ARG A 210 -9.28 -38.15 13.82
N GLY A 211 -10.19 -37.72 12.95
CA GLY A 211 -10.08 -36.47 12.19
C GLY A 211 -10.03 -35.24 13.09
N LYS A 212 -10.90 -35.16 14.12
CA LYS A 212 -10.82 -34.10 15.14
C LYS A 212 -9.47 -34.09 15.87
N GLY A 213 -8.89 -35.26 16.11
CA GLY A 213 -7.54 -35.38 16.67
C GLY A 213 -6.46 -34.77 15.78
N LEU A 214 -6.50 -35.08 14.48
CA LEU A 214 -5.56 -34.53 13.49
C LEU A 214 -5.66 -33.00 13.39
N VAL A 215 -6.87 -32.47 13.28
CA VAL A 215 -7.09 -31.02 13.19
C VAL A 215 -6.61 -30.31 14.46
N LYS A 216 -6.88 -30.87 15.65
CA LYS A 216 -6.37 -30.28 16.91
C LYS A 216 -4.84 -30.28 17.00
N ALA A 217 -4.20 -31.36 16.56
CA ALA A 217 -2.74 -31.46 16.56
C ALA A 217 -2.12 -30.46 15.58
N SER A 218 -2.74 -30.29 14.41
CA SER A 218 -2.37 -29.28 13.42
C SER A 218 -2.48 -27.86 13.99
N LEU A 219 -3.62 -27.50 14.58
CA LEU A 219 -3.82 -26.16 15.16
C LEU A 219 -2.79 -25.84 16.25
N ALA A 220 -2.44 -26.82 17.09
CA ALA A 220 -1.40 -26.66 18.10
C ALA A 220 -0.01 -26.43 17.47
N ARG A 221 0.33 -27.20 16.43
CA ARG A 221 1.59 -27.03 15.70
C ARG A 221 1.65 -25.70 14.96
N GLN A 222 0.56 -25.29 14.32
CA GLN A 222 0.43 -23.99 13.69
C GLN A 222 0.70 -22.87 14.71
N ALA A 223 0.06 -22.91 15.87
CA ALA A 223 0.27 -21.90 16.92
C ALA A 223 1.74 -21.83 17.38
N GLU A 224 2.42 -22.98 17.49
CA GLU A 224 3.85 -23.03 17.84
C GLU A 224 4.75 -22.47 16.73
N GLU A 225 4.53 -22.87 15.48
CA GLU A 225 5.29 -22.39 14.31
C GLU A 225 5.08 -20.88 14.10
N MET A 226 3.84 -20.41 14.29
CA MET A 226 3.49 -18.98 14.20
C MET A 226 4.18 -18.16 15.30
N ALA A 227 4.19 -18.64 16.55
CA ALA A 227 4.88 -17.95 17.63
C ALA A 227 6.40 -17.84 17.38
N LYS A 228 7.03 -18.90 16.85
CA LYS A 228 8.45 -18.89 16.45
C LYS A 228 8.69 -17.90 15.30
N LEU A 229 7.80 -17.89 14.31
CA LEU A 229 7.88 -17.00 13.17
C LEU A 229 7.74 -15.53 13.59
N THR A 230 6.79 -15.20 14.47
CA THR A 230 6.62 -13.83 15.00
C THR A 230 7.88 -13.33 15.69
N LEU A 231 8.52 -14.15 16.54
CA LEU A 231 9.77 -13.77 17.20
C LEU A 231 10.90 -13.51 16.18
N ALA A 232 11.01 -14.36 15.16
CA ALA A 232 12.00 -14.20 14.10
C ALA A 232 11.74 -12.94 13.25
N GLN A 233 10.47 -12.64 12.95
CA GLN A 233 10.07 -11.44 12.21
C GLN A 233 10.36 -10.17 13.01
N GLU A 234 10.07 -10.15 14.31
CA GLU A 234 10.42 -9.02 15.17
C GLU A 234 11.95 -8.83 15.26
N GLU A 235 12.75 -9.90 15.27
CA GLU A 235 14.22 -9.81 15.24
C GLU A 235 14.74 -9.33 13.87
N GLU A 236 14.15 -9.78 12.76
CA GLU A 236 14.43 -9.28 11.41
C GLU A 236 14.10 -7.78 11.30
N GLU A 237 12.95 -7.35 11.82
CA GLU A 237 12.58 -5.93 11.87
C GLU A 237 13.57 -5.11 12.71
N ARG A 238 13.90 -5.58 13.92
CA ARG A 238 14.87 -4.89 14.80
C ARG A 238 16.26 -4.81 14.16
N SER A 239 16.74 -5.89 13.54
CA SER A 239 18.04 -5.93 12.87
C SER A 239 18.05 -5.03 11.63
N PHE A 240 17.01 -5.08 10.80
CA PHE A 240 16.85 -4.17 9.65
C PHE A 240 16.87 -2.70 10.08
N LEU A 241 16.14 -2.35 11.15
CA LEU A 241 16.11 -0.99 11.69
C LEU A 241 17.45 -0.56 12.30
N ALA A 242 18.23 -1.50 12.85
CA ALA A 242 19.57 -1.24 13.38
C ALA A 242 20.62 -1.06 12.28
N GLU A 243 20.51 -1.81 11.18
CA GLU A 243 21.38 -1.74 9.99
C GLU A 243 21.06 -0.55 9.09
N ALA A 244 19.84 0.01 9.18
CA ALA A 244 19.41 1.16 8.41
C ALA A 244 20.32 2.38 8.64
N GLN A 245 21.19 2.67 7.66
CA GLN A 245 22.09 3.81 7.75
C GLN A 245 21.33 5.14 7.62
N PRO A 246 21.69 6.15 8.43
CA PRO A 246 21.19 7.55 8.32
C PRO A 246 21.32 8.20 6.95
N THR A 247 22.17 7.65 6.07
CA THR A 247 22.55 8.20 4.77
C THR A 247 21.79 7.59 3.59
N THR A 248 20.99 6.54 3.80
CA THR A 248 20.16 5.94 2.75
C THR A 248 19.04 6.89 2.37
N ALA A 249 18.72 7.00 1.06
CA ALA A 249 17.64 7.85 0.62
C ALA A 249 16.31 7.39 1.29
N PRO A 250 15.55 8.28 1.95
CA PRO A 250 14.38 7.86 2.74
C PRO A 250 13.30 7.11 1.97
N GLY A 251 13.18 7.36 0.65
CA GLY A 251 12.30 6.58 -0.22
C GLY A 251 12.79 5.15 -0.47
N GLU A 252 14.11 4.94 -0.62
CA GLU A 252 14.72 3.61 -0.75
C GLU A 252 14.57 2.82 0.55
N PHE A 253 14.74 3.48 1.70
CA PHE A 253 14.47 2.87 3.00
C PHE A 253 13.01 2.40 3.10
N LEU A 254 12.04 3.27 2.74
CA LEU A 254 10.62 2.94 2.83
C LEU A 254 10.27 1.73 1.97
N GLN A 255 10.79 1.70 0.74
CA GLN A 255 10.56 0.59 -0.16
C GLN A 255 11.20 -0.71 0.36
N ALA A 256 12.45 -0.66 0.82
CA ALA A 256 13.14 -1.83 1.36
C ALA A 256 12.46 -2.37 2.64
N PHE A 257 12.00 -1.48 3.53
CA PHE A 257 11.28 -1.88 4.74
C PHE A 257 9.93 -2.50 4.40
N HIS A 258 9.20 -1.90 3.45
CA HIS A 258 7.96 -2.48 2.94
C HIS A 258 8.21 -3.87 2.33
N GLU A 259 9.25 -4.06 1.52
CA GLU A 259 9.61 -5.38 0.97
C GLU A 259 9.91 -6.43 2.05
N VAL A 260 10.46 -6.04 3.21
CA VAL A 260 10.61 -6.93 4.37
C VAL A 260 9.25 -7.32 4.91
N LEU A 261 8.37 -6.35 5.20
CA LEU A 261 7.02 -6.62 5.72
C LEU A 261 6.19 -7.48 4.75
N GLU A 262 6.28 -7.22 3.44
CA GLU A 262 5.62 -8.02 2.41
C GLU A 262 6.10 -9.47 2.43
N ARG A 263 7.42 -9.69 2.55
CA ARG A 263 8.00 -11.04 2.64
C ARG A 263 7.57 -11.76 3.90
N GLN A 264 7.55 -11.07 5.03
CA GLN A 264 7.09 -11.60 6.30
C GLN A 264 5.63 -12.02 6.21
N ARG A 265 4.76 -11.17 5.64
CA ARG A 265 3.35 -11.50 5.39
C ARG A 265 3.20 -12.71 4.47
N LEU A 266 3.92 -12.76 3.35
CA LEU A 266 3.85 -13.90 2.44
C LEU A 266 4.31 -15.20 3.12
N THR A 267 5.36 -15.13 3.94
CA THR A 267 5.83 -16.28 4.73
C THR A 267 4.74 -16.75 5.71
N TRP A 268 4.07 -15.79 6.35
CA TRP A 268 2.94 -16.05 7.25
C TRP A 268 1.78 -16.74 6.52
N SER A 269 1.30 -16.18 5.41
CA SER A 269 0.24 -16.79 4.60
C SER A 269 0.63 -18.19 4.09
N SER A 270 1.88 -18.38 3.63
CA SER A 270 2.36 -19.67 3.14
C SER A 270 2.38 -20.74 4.23
N LEU A 271 2.78 -20.38 5.46
CA LEU A 271 2.78 -21.30 6.59
C LEU A 271 1.37 -21.78 6.92
N GLU A 272 0.40 -20.85 6.95
CA GLU A 272 -1.01 -21.21 7.17
C GLU A 272 -1.55 -22.11 6.06
N GLU A 273 -1.23 -21.81 4.80
CA GLU A 273 -1.69 -22.61 3.65
C GLU A 273 -1.08 -24.02 3.66
N GLU A 274 0.23 -24.12 3.85
CA GLU A 274 0.93 -25.41 3.98
C GLU A 274 0.36 -26.25 5.13
N GLU A 275 -0.03 -25.63 6.24
CA GLU A 275 -0.69 -26.32 7.34
C GLU A 275 -2.07 -26.85 6.99
N ASN A 276 -2.88 -26.02 6.32
CA ASN A 276 -4.20 -26.41 5.86
C ASN A 276 -4.12 -27.58 4.88
N VAL A 277 -3.22 -27.51 3.89
CA VAL A 277 -2.99 -28.58 2.91
C VAL A 277 -2.53 -29.86 3.62
N ARG A 278 -1.50 -29.79 4.48
CA ARG A 278 -0.99 -30.96 5.23
C ARG A 278 -2.08 -31.64 6.05
N THR A 279 -2.94 -30.85 6.68
CA THR A 279 -4.04 -31.37 7.50
C THR A 279 -5.10 -32.03 6.64
N THR A 280 -5.49 -31.42 5.53
CA THR A 280 -6.43 -32.00 4.58
C THR A 280 -5.89 -33.30 3.97
N GLU A 281 -4.62 -33.36 3.61
CA GLU A 281 -3.96 -34.58 3.13
C GLU A 281 -3.98 -35.68 4.20
N ALA A 282 -3.63 -35.36 5.45
CA ALA A 282 -3.67 -36.33 6.55
C ALA A 282 -5.09 -36.86 6.80
N VAL A 283 -6.10 -36.00 6.73
CA VAL A 283 -7.51 -36.39 6.85
C VAL A 283 -7.97 -37.23 5.65
N ALA A 284 -7.51 -36.91 4.43
CA ALA A 284 -7.79 -37.71 3.24
C ALA A 284 -7.17 -39.12 3.32
N VAL A 285 -5.92 -39.23 3.79
CA VAL A 285 -5.25 -40.52 4.05
C VAL A 285 -6.02 -41.33 5.09
N LEU A 286 -6.42 -40.70 6.20
CA LEU A 286 -7.28 -41.33 7.21
C LEU A 286 -8.58 -41.85 6.58
N CYS A 287 -9.22 -41.05 5.72
CA CYS A 287 -10.45 -41.44 5.03
C CYS A 287 -10.22 -42.67 4.15
N GLN A 288 -9.13 -42.69 3.37
CA GLN A 288 -8.77 -43.83 2.52
C GLN A 288 -8.48 -45.11 3.33
N GLU A 289 -7.79 -44.98 4.47
CA GLU A 289 -7.55 -46.11 5.38
C GLU A 289 -8.83 -46.72 5.90
N LEU A 290 -9.70 -45.87 6.47
CA LEU A 290 -10.99 -46.30 7.01
C LEU A 290 -11.88 -46.86 5.89
N TYR A 291 -11.89 -46.23 4.71
CA TYR A 291 -12.67 -46.67 3.56
C TYR A 291 -12.27 -48.09 3.15
N ARG A 292 -10.96 -48.36 3.02
CA ARG A 292 -10.46 -49.71 2.68
C ARG A 292 -10.88 -50.75 3.70
N SER A 293 -10.74 -50.45 4.99
CA SER A 293 -11.18 -51.33 6.08
C SER A 293 -12.69 -51.62 5.99
N THR A 294 -13.50 -50.60 5.75
CA THR A 294 -14.96 -50.75 5.59
C THR A 294 -15.34 -51.53 4.33
N MET A 295 -14.60 -51.38 3.23
CA MET A 295 -14.83 -52.18 2.03
C MET A 295 -14.53 -53.67 2.25
N GLU A 296 -13.47 -53.97 3.02
CA GLU A 296 -13.16 -55.35 3.41
C GLU A 296 -14.24 -55.97 4.30
N THR A 297 -14.82 -55.21 5.24
CA THR A 297 -15.93 -55.69 6.08
C THR A 297 -17.21 -55.86 5.28
N PHE A 298 -17.55 -54.93 4.39
CA PHE A 298 -18.65 -55.10 3.45
C PHE A 298 -18.51 -56.36 2.59
N GLN A 299 -17.29 -56.64 2.11
CA GLN A 299 -17.04 -57.86 1.33
C GLN A 299 -17.26 -59.13 2.17
N LYS A 300 -16.83 -59.13 3.44
CA LYS A 300 -17.10 -60.24 4.37
C LYS A 300 -18.60 -60.47 4.59
N PHE A 301 -19.40 -59.40 4.67
CA PHE A 301 -20.86 -59.54 4.80
C PHE A 301 -21.50 -60.19 3.57
N VAL A 302 -21.06 -59.79 2.37
CA VAL A 302 -21.50 -60.41 1.11
C VAL A 302 -21.09 -61.89 1.07
N ASP A 303 -19.84 -62.20 1.40
CA ASP A 303 -19.34 -63.58 1.40
C ASP A 303 -20.09 -64.46 2.41
N LEU A 304 -20.34 -63.96 3.62
CA LEU A 304 -21.12 -64.66 4.65
C LEU A 304 -22.56 -64.95 4.18
N LEU A 305 -23.19 -64.00 3.49
CA LEU A 305 -24.54 -64.18 2.97
C LEU A 305 -24.58 -65.27 1.89
N PHE A 306 -23.74 -65.16 0.86
CA PHE A 306 -23.80 -66.03 -0.31
C PHE A 306 -23.13 -67.38 -0.13
N LEU A 307 -22.02 -67.46 0.62
CA LEU A 307 -21.24 -68.69 0.73
C LEU A 307 -21.62 -69.55 1.95
N GLU A 308 -22.21 -68.95 2.99
CA GLU A 308 -22.58 -69.66 4.22
C GLU A 308 -24.09 -69.69 4.46
N THR A 309 -24.75 -68.54 4.41
CA THR A 309 -26.16 -68.42 4.84
C THR A 309 -27.15 -68.94 3.79
N LEU A 310 -27.02 -68.50 2.54
CA LEU A 310 -27.94 -68.84 1.45
C LEU A 310 -27.95 -70.34 1.07
N PRO A 311 -26.81 -71.06 0.98
CA PRO A 311 -26.81 -72.48 0.63
C PRO A 311 -27.63 -73.32 1.63
N GLY A 312 -27.55 -72.98 2.93
CA GLY A 312 -28.29 -73.66 4.00
C GLY A 312 -29.80 -73.41 3.97
N MET A 313 -30.26 -72.31 3.36
CA MET A 313 -31.67 -71.92 3.33
C MET A 313 -32.39 -72.25 2.01
N THR A 314 -31.65 -72.32 0.90
CA THR A 314 -32.20 -72.40 -0.47
C THR A 314 -31.92 -73.74 -1.18
N GLY A 315 -31.01 -74.55 -0.64
CA GLY A 315 -30.57 -75.80 -1.27
C GLY A 315 -29.79 -75.60 -2.59
N LEU A 316 -29.36 -74.37 -2.89
CA LEU A 316 -28.53 -74.04 -4.04
C LEU A 316 -27.15 -74.69 -3.91
N SER A 317 -26.58 -75.08 -5.06
CA SER A 317 -25.19 -75.53 -5.11
C SER A 317 -24.24 -74.36 -4.86
N ARG A 318 -23.03 -74.68 -4.37
CA ARG A 318 -22.00 -73.68 -4.11
C ARG A 318 -21.65 -72.85 -5.37
N ALA A 319 -21.66 -73.48 -6.55
CA ALA A 319 -21.39 -72.81 -7.81
C ALA A 319 -22.48 -71.80 -8.20
N GLU A 320 -23.76 -72.13 -7.96
CA GLU A 320 -24.88 -71.21 -8.21
C GLU A 320 -24.85 -70.01 -7.25
N CYS A 321 -24.49 -70.23 -5.99
CA CYS A 321 -24.30 -69.14 -5.03
C CYS A 321 -23.10 -68.25 -5.36
N GLU A 322 -22.00 -68.82 -5.85
CA GLU A 322 -20.83 -68.05 -6.32
C GLU A 322 -21.18 -67.20 -7.55
N TYR A 323 -21.96 -67.75 -8.49
CA TYR A 323 -22.46 -67.00 -9.66
C TYR A 323 -23.36 -65.84 -9.23
N LEU A 324 -24.34 -66.07 -8.36
CA LEU A 324 -25.24 -65.03 -7.88
C LEU A 324 -24.49 -63.93 -7.10
N ARG A 325 -23.48 -64.31 -6.31
CA ARG A 325 -22.60 -63.35 -5.62
C ARG A 325 -21.91 -62.43 -6.62
N GLN A 326 -21.37 -63.01 -7.70
CA GLN A 326 -20.69 -62.24 -8.74
C GLN A 326 -21.66 -61.30 -9.47
N GLU A 327 -22.86 -61.78 -9.81
CA GLU A 327 -23.89 -60.95 -10.44
C GLU A 327 -24.32 -59.78 -9.54
N VAL A 328 -24.48 -60.01 -8.23
CA VAL A 328 -24.79 -58.95 -7.27
C VAL A 328 -23.64 -57.94 -7.15
N GLN A 329 -22.39 -58.40 -7.17
CA GLN A 329 -21.22 -57.51 -7.17
C GLN A 329 -21.12 -56.67 -8.45
N GLU A 330 -21.38 -57.26 -9.61
CA GLU A 330 -21.40 -56.56 -10.89
C GLU A 330 -22.52 -55.50 -10.91
N ASN A 331 -23.71 -55.85 -10.41
CA ASN A 331 -24.83 -54.92 -10.24
C ASN A 331 -24.50 -53.78 -9.27
N ALA A 332 -23.82 -54.06 -8.16
CA ALA A 332 -23.36 -53.04 -7.23
C ALA A 332 -22.34 -52.10 -7.88
N ALA A 333 -21.38 -52.64 -8.64
CA ALA A 333 -20.39 -51.85 -9.37
C ALA A 333 -21.03 -50.94 -10.44
N GLN A 334 -22.05 -51.43 -11.16
CA GLN A 334 -22.79 -50.62 -12.13
C GLN A 334 -23.52 -49.45 -11.46
N GLN A 335 -24.16 -49.68 -10.32
CA GLN A 335 -24.83 -48.61 -9.55
C GLN A 335 -23.83 -47.63 -8.94
N LEU A 336 -22.70 -48.11 -8.46
CA LEU A 336 -21.62 -47.25 -7.96
C LEU A 336 -21.10 -46.34 -9.07
N GLY A 337 -20.94 -46.86 -10.30
CA GLY A 337 -20.58 -46.06 -11.46
C GLY A 337 -21.64 -45.03 -11.88
N GLN A 338 -22.92 -45.20 -11.50
CA GLN A 338 -23.94 -44.16 -11.62
C GLN A 338 -23.77 -43.10 -10.52
N SER A 339 -23.55 -43.53 -9.27
CA SER A 339 -23.28 -42.65 -8.13
C SER A 339 -22.04 -41.78 -8.34
N ASP A 340 -20.95 -42.34 -8.88
CA ASP A 340 -19.72 -41.61 -9.19
C ASP A 340 -19.94 -40.54 -10.26
N ARG A 341 -20.79 -40.80 -11.26
CA ARG A 341 -21.16 -39.80 -12.27
C ARG A 341 -21.96 -38.66 -11.65
N PHE A 342 -22.90 -38.98 -10.77
CA PHE A 342 -23.63 -37.98 -10.01
C PHE A 342 -22.68 -37.15 -9.12
N ARG A 343 -21.77 -37.78 -8.37
CA ARG A 343 -20.78 -37.08 -7.54
C ARG A 343 -19.91 -36.12 -8.34
N LYS A 344 -19.54 -36.48 -9.57
CA LYS A 344 -18.84 -35.56 -10.49
C LYS A 344 -19.69 -34.35 -10.86
N GLN A 345 -20.98 -34.54 -11.14
CA GLN A 345 -21.91 -33.42 -11.40
C GLN A 345 -22.09 -32.54 -10.16
N GLN A 346 -22.19 -33.13 -8.96
CA GLN A 346 -22.24 -32.39 -7.69
C GLN A 346 -21.01 -31.51 -7.50
N TRP A 347 -19.85 -32.05 -7.86
CA TRP A 347 -18.58 -31.34 -7.80
C TRP A 347 -18.52 -30.18 -8.80
N GLU A 348 -18.97 -30.39 -10.04
CA GLU A 348 -19.08 -29.33 -11.05
C GLU A 348 -20.01 -28.20 -10.59
N LEU A 349 -21.19 -28.53 -10.06
CA LEU A 349 -22.14 -27.56 -9.51
C LEU A 349 -21.53 -26.73 -8.36
N PHE A 350 -20.74 -27.37 -7.50
CA PHE A 350 -20.05 -26.67 -6.42
C PHE A 350 -18.94 -25.75 -6.92
N GLN A 351 -18.17 -26.18 -7.93
CA GLN A 351 -17.13 -25.35 -8.56
C GLN A 351 -17.76 -24.11 -9.22
N ASP A 352 -18.87 -24.28 -9.93
CA ASP A 352 -19.61 -23.17 -10.55
C ASP A 352 -20.11 -22.17 -9.49
N LEU A 353 -20.58 -22.67 -8.34
CA LEU A 353 -21.02 -21.81 -7.24
C LEU A 353 -19.85 -21.02 -6.62
N LEU A 354 -18.70 -21.66 -6.40
CA LEU A 354 -17.51 -20.99 -5.88
C LEU A 354 -17.01 -19.90 -6.84
N GLU A 355 -17.03 -20.15 -8.15
CA GLU A 355 -16.61 -19.16 -9.14
C GLU A 355 -17.61 -17.99 -9.22
N GLN A 356 -18.93 -18.26 -9.09
CA GLN A 356 -19.94 -17.20 -8.95
C GLN A 356 -19.70 -16.36 -7.70
N ASP A 357 -19.38 -16.97 -6.57
CA ASP A 357 -19.08 -16.26 -5.32
C ASP A 357 -17.82 -15.39 -5.45
N LYS A 358 -16.78 -15.90 -6.12
CA LYS A 358 -15.59 -15.13 -6.45
C LYS A 358 -15.93 -13.93 -7.34
N GLN A 359 -16.75 -14.11 -8.36
CA GLN A 359 -17.16 -13.03 -9.26
C GLN A 359 -17.94 -11.93 -8.52
N VAL A 360 -18.91 -12.30 -7.67
CA VAL A 360 -19.65 -11.35 -6.83
C VAL A 360 -18.73 -10.58 -5.89
N TRP A 361 -17.75 -11.26 -5.29
CA TRP A 361 -16.76 -10.58 -4.44
C TRP A 361 -15.93 -9.56 -5.23
N MET A 362 -15.49 -9.92 -6.44
CA MET A 362 -14.75 -9.01 -7.32
C MET A 362 -15.61 -7.79 -7.72
N GLU A 363 -16.91 -7.99 -7.99
CA GLU A 363 -17.85 -6.91 -8.28
C GLU A 363 -17.97 -5.94 -7.09
N GLU A 364 -18.16 -6.44 -5.87
CA GLU A 364 -18.24 -5.59 -4.68
C GLU A 364 -16.91 -4.86 -4.40
N HIS A 365 -15.77 -5.52 -4.64
CA HIS A 365 -14.46 -4.86 -4.54
C HIS A 365 -14.31 -3.74 -5.56
N THR A 366 -14.73 -3.95 -6.82
CA THR A 366 -14.72 -2.89 -7.84
C THR A 366 -15.65 -1.74 -7.48
N LEU A 367 -16.84 -2.01 -6.93
CA LEU A 367 -17.77 -0.99 -6.48
C LEU A 367 -17.21 -0.17 -5.32
N SER A 368 -16.55 -0.82 -4.35
CA SER A 368 -15.86 -0.14 -3.26
C SER A 368 -14.74 0.76 -3.78
N SER A 369 -13.97 0.31 -4.78
CA SER A 369 -12.95 1.11 -5.44
C SER A 369 -13.54 2.34 -6.14
N VAL A 370 -14.66 2.17 -6.86
CA VAL A 370 -15.38 3.30 -7.50
C VAL A 370 -15.83 4.31 -6.45
N LEU A 371 -16.42 3.86 -5.34
CA LEU A 371 -16.82 4.75 -4.24
C LEU A 371 -15.62 5.53 -3.68
N GLN A 372 -14.49 4.87 -3.48
CA GLN A 372 -13.27 5.52 -3.00
C GLN A 372 -12.75 6.56 -4.00
N THR A 373 -12.75 6.26 -5.30
CA THR A 373 -12.34 7.25 -6.33
C THR A 373 -13.26 8.47 -6.37
N HIS A 374 -14.57 8.26 -6.24
CA HIS A 374 -15.53 9.37 -6.17
C HIS A 374 -15.29 10.25 -4.94
N LEU A 375 -15.09 9.64 -3.77
CA LEU A 375 -14.79 10.39 -2.54
C LEU A 375 -13.47 11.16 -2.68
N GLN A 376 -12.47 10.55 -3.30
CA GLN A 376 -11.19 11.20 -3.57
C GLN A 376 -11.37 12.45 -4.45
N ASP A 377 -12.03 12.29 -5.60
CA ASP A 377 -12.25 13.36 -6.57
C ASP A 377 -13.10 14.51 -5.99
N ASP A 378 -14.14 14.17 -5.21
CA ASP A 378 -14.99 15.16 -4.53
C ASP A 378 -14.19 15.99 -3.52
N HIS A 379 -13.45 15.33 -2.62
CA HIS A 379 -12.69 16.01 -1.59
C HIS A 379 -11.55 16.84 -2.18
N GLU A 380 -10.79 16.29 -3.13
CA GLU A 380 -9.77 17.04 -3.85
C GLU A 380 -10.39 18.26 -4.56
N GLY A 381 -11.50 18.08 -5.27
CA GLY A 381 -12.21 19.17 -5.97
C GLY A 381 -12.65 20.30 -5.04
N ILE A 382 -13.28 19.97 -3.91
CA ILE A 382 -13.72 20.93 -2.90
C ILE A 382 -12.55 21.72 -2.33
N VAL A 383 -11.46 21.05 -1.93
CA VAL A 383 -10.30 21.72 -1.32
C VAL A 383 -9.61 22.63 -2.33
N HIS A 384 -9.42 22.19 -3.57
CA HIS A 384 -8.85 23.04 -4.62
C HIS A 384 -9.73 24.26 -4.91
N GLN A 385 -11.05 24.10 -4.95
CA GLN A 385 -11.98 25.22 -5.17
C GLN A 385 -11.94 26.22 -4.01
N VAL A 386 -12.01 25.76 -2.77
CA VAL A 386 -11.97 26.62 -1.58
C VAL A 386 -10.66 27.40 -1.51
N LEU A 387 -9.52 26.73 -1.72
CA LEU A 387 -8.21 27.39 -1.73
C LEU A 387 -8.06 28.37 -2.90
N GLY A 388 -8.66 28.08 -4.06
CA GLY A 388 -8.67 29.00 -5.21
C GLY A 388 -9.53 30.25 -4.99
N GLN A 389 -10.57 30.17 -4.14
CA GLN A 389 -11.44 31.30 -3.80
C GLN A 389 -10.89 32.15 -2.65
N LEU A 390 -10.13 31.55 -1.73
CA LEU A 390 -9.53 32.23 -0.58
C LEU A 390 -8.32 33.08 -1.01
N GLY A 391 -8.51 34.39 -1.13
CA GLY A 391 -7.42 35.35 -1.33
C GLY A 391 -6.55 35.54 -0.08
N GLY A 392 -5.23 35.71 -0.25
CA GLY A 392 -4.30 36.05 0.83
C GLY A 392 -3.44 34.89 1.36
N LEU A 393 -3.70 33.65 0.95
CA LEU A 393 -2.78 32.54 1.23
C LEU A 393 -1.54 32.63 0.31
N SER A 394 -0.37 32.32 0.87
CA SER A 394 0.85 32.13 0.09
C SER A 394 0.81 30.81 -0.68
N GLU A 395 1.52 30.70 -1.81
CA GLU A 395 1.63 29.43 -2.56
C GLU A 395 2.12 28.28 -1.67
N GLU A 396 3.09 28.57 -0.79
CA GLU A 396 3.63 27.61 0.18
C GLU A 396 2.56 27.10 1.16
N SER A 397 1.73 28.01 1.71
CA SER A 397 0.64 27.61 2.62
C SER A 397 -0.44 26.81 1.91
N THR A 398 -0.79 27.18 0.67
CA THR A 398 -1.75 26.43 -0.15
C THR A 398 -1.24 25.02 -0.43
N TRP A 399 0.04 24.90 -0.79
CA TRP A 399 0.68 23.61 -1.02
C TRP A 399 0.74 22.75 0.25
N CYS A 400 1.08 23.32 1.40
CA CYS A 400 1.09 22.60 2.68
C CYS A 400 -0.30 22.07 3.06
N ILE A 401 -1.37 22.85 2.82
CA ILE A 401 -2.75 22.42 3.10
C ILE A 401 -3.15 21.26 2.18
N LEU A 402 -2.88 21.38 0.88
CA LEU A 402 -3.19 20.31 -0.09
C LEU A 402 -2.45 19.01 0.25
N GLN A 403 -1.18 19.12 0.60
CA GLN A 403 -0.36 17.97 0.94
C GLN A 403 -0.80 17.31 2.26
N GLY A 404 -1.12 18.11 3.29
CA GLY A 404 -1.69 17.60 4.53
C GLY A 404 -3.01 16.88 4.28
N HIS A 405 -3.90 17.48 3.47
CA HIS A 405 -5.16 16.87 3.09
C HIS A 405 -4.99 15.55 2.33
N ASP A 406 -4.09 15.47 1.36
CA ASP A 406 -3.78 14.24 0.60
C ASP A 406 -3.34 13.09 1.53
N LEU A 407 -2.53 13.38 2.55
CA LEU A 407 -2.15 12.36 3.54
C LEU A 407 -3.37 11.82 4.31
N LEU A 408 -4.18 12.72 4.87
CA LEU A 408 -5.35 12.34 5.66
C LEU A 408 -6.35 11.56 4.78
N LEU A 409 -6.62 12.06 3.57
CA LEU A 409 -7.50 11.43 2.59
C LEU A 409 -7.04 10.01 2.24
N ARG A 410 -5.76 9.79 1.96
CA ARG A 410 -5.22 8.44 1.68
C ARG A 410 -5.42 7.48 2.85
N SER A 411 -5.12 7.93 4.06
CA SER A 411 -5.34 7.09 5.25
C SER A 411 -6.82 6.76 5.43
N ALA A 412 -7.72 7.74 5.27
CA ALA A 412 -9.18 7.55 5.30
C ALA A 412 -9.68 6.56 4.24
N LEU A 413 -9.22 6.68 2.99
CA LEU A 413 -9.60 5.78 1.90
C LEU A 413 -9.13 4.35 2.17
N ARG A 414 -7.91 4.17 2.68
CA ARG A 414 -7.41 2.85 3.09
C ARG A 414 -8.27 2.23 4.20
N ARG A 415 -8.74 3.02 5.16
CA ARG A 415 -9.70 2.56 6.20
C ARG A 415 -11.03 2.10 5.58
N LEU A 416 -11.58 2.90 4.66
CA LEU A 416 -12.84 2.58 3.99
C LEU A 416 -12.72 1.33 3.09
N ALA A 417 -11.57 1.13 2.45
CA ALA A 417 -11.29 -0.09 1.68
C ALA A 417 -11.34 -1.35 2.56
N LEU A 418 -10.68 -1.31 3.72
CA LEU A 418 -10.68 -2.42 4.69
C LEU A 418 -12.11 -2.73 5.15
N ARG A 419 -12.87 -1.67 5.47
CA ARG A 419 -14.26 -1.78 5.88
C ARG A 419 -15.14 -2.38 4.78
N GLY A 420 -14.92 -1.99 3.52
CA GLY A 420 -15.58 -2.57 2.35
C GLY A 420 -15.36 -4.08 2.27
N SER A 421 -14.11 -4.54 2.38
CA SER A 421 -13.79 -5.97 2.38
C SER A 421 -14.43 -6.74 3.55
N ALA A 422 -14.48 -6.16 4.74
CA ALA A 422 -15.16 -6.74 5.90
C ALA A 422 -16.67 -6.86 5.68
N ILE A 423 -17.30 -5.81 5.15
CA ILE A 423 -18.73 -5.80 4.79
C ILE A 423 -19.05 -6.90 3.76
N THR A 424 -18.23 -7.04 2.71
CA THR A 424 -18.41 -8.11 1.72
C THR A 424 -18.25 -9.48 2.37
N THR A 425 -17.32 -9.66 3.30
CA THR A 425 -17.20 -10.94 4.02
C THR A 425 -18.46 -11.25 4.84
N LEU A 426 -19.03 -10.24 5.52
CA LEU A 426 -20.27 -10.38 6.27
C LEU A 426 -21.49 -10.68 5.38
N THR A 427 -21.57 -10.12 4.16
CA THR A 427 -22.64 -10.49 3.20
C THR A 427 -22.58 -11.97 2.85
N HIS A 428 -21.39 -12.50 2.54
CA HIS A 428 -21.20 -13.91 2.24
C HIS A 428 -21.61 -14.79 3.43
N MET A 429 -21.23 -14.41 4.65
CA MET A 429 -21.61 -15.14 5.86
C MET A 429 -23.14 -15.18 6.06
N ARG A 430 -23.83 -14.04 5.88
CA ARG A 430 -25.30 -13.96 5.98
C ARG A 430 -26.03 -14.86 4.97
N LEU A 431 -25.51 -14.92 3.75
CA LEU A 431 -26.14 -15.65 2.66
C LEU A 431 -25.76 -17.15 2.65
N SER A 432 -24.70 -17.55 3.34
CA SER A 432 -24.13 -18.90 3.30
C SER A 432 -25.15 -20.03 3.53
N GLY A 433 -26.02 -19.91 4.54
CA GLY A 433 -27.03 -20.94 4.83
C GLY A 433 -28.07 -21.11 3.71
N LYS A 434 -28.51 -20.00 3.10
CA LYS A 434 -29.47 -20.04 1.98
C LYS A 434 -28.81 -20.49 0.68
N LYS A 435 -27.53 -20.13 0.48
CA LYS A 435 -26.71 -20.66 -0.62
C LYS A 435 -26.54 -22.18 -0.51
N SER A 436 -26.28 -22.71 0.68
CA SER A 436 -26.23 -24.16 0.93
C SER A 436 -27.55 -24.83 0.57
N LEU A 437 -28.68 -24.28 1.00
CA LEU A 437 -30.00 -24.81 0.66
C LEU A 437 -30.25 -24.80 -0.86
N LEU A 438 -29.93 -23.70 -1.54
CA LEU A 438 -30.07 -23.62 -3.00
C LEU A 438 -29.16 -24.64 -3.71
N GLN A 439 -27.94 -24.82 -3.20
CA GLN A 439 -27.03 -25.84 -3.69
C GLN A 439 -27.64 -27.24 -3.54
N GLU A 440 -28.13 -27.61 -2.35
CA GLU A 440 -28.78 -28.89 -2.10
C GLU A 440 -29.98 -29.13 -3.04
N LEU A 441 -30.77 -28.10 -3.34
CA LEU A 441 -31.89 -28.19 -4.29
C LEU A 441 -31.43 -28.42 -5.74
N ARG A 442 -30.36 -27.74 -6.17
CA ARG A 442 -29.73 -27.97 -7.50
C ARG A 442 -29.16 -29.37 -7.59
N GLU A 443 -28.53 -29.82 -6.51
CA GLU A 443 -27.97 -31.15 -6.37
C GLU A 443 -29.07 -32.23 -6.46
N GLN A 444 -30.22 -32.03 -5.80
CA GLN A 444 -31.40 -32.91 -5.90
C GLN A 444 -32.01 -32.91 -7.31
N HIS A 445 -32.13 -31.74 -7.94
CA HIS A 445 -32.63 -31.63 -9.31
C HIS A 445 -31.74 -32.42 -10.29
N ALA A 446 -30.42 -32.31 -10.18
CA ALA A 446 -29.48 -33.06 -11.00
C ALA A 446 -29.61 -34.59 -10.78
N LEU A 447 -29.88 -35.03 -9.54
CA LEU A 447 -30.07 -36.44 -9.21
C LEU A 447 -31.30 -37.00 -9.93
N GLU A 448 -32.43 -36.29 -9.84
CA GLU A 448 -33.68 -36.71 -10.45
C GLU A 448 -33.63 -36.64 -11.98
N GLN A 449 -32.86 -35.70 -12.55
CA GLN A 449 -32.67 -35.62 -14.00
C GLN A 449 -31.86 -36.81 -14.54
N GLY A 450 -30.92 -37.34 -13.75
CA GLY A 450 -30.08 -38.48 -14.12
C GLY A 450 -30.75 -39.86 -13.98
N SER A 451 -31.94 -39.94 -13.36
CA SER A 451 -32.53 -41.20 -12.91
C SER A 451 -33.40 -41.94 -13.95
N SER A 452 -33.69 -41.37 -15.14
CA SER A 452 -34.54 -42.05 -16.14
C SER A 452 -34.29 -41.68 -17.61
N GLN A 453 -34.37 -42.70 -18.51
CA GLN A 453 -34.42 -42.56 -19.98
C GLN A 453 -35.85 -42.48 -20.54
N CYS A 454 -36.88 -42.64 -19.69
CA CYS A 454 -38.29 -42.50 -20.05
C CYS A 454 -39.04 -41.88 -18.87
N LEU A 455 -39.37 -40.59 -18.98
CA LEU A 455 -40.07 -39.85 -17.93
C LEU A 455 -41.46 -40.46 -17.73
N ASP A 456 -41.70 -41.06 -16.57
CA ASP A 456 -43.06 -41.25 -16.07
C ASP A 456 -43.67 -39.87 -15.76
N GLU A 457 -44.98 -39.73 -15.91
CA GLU A 457 -45.65 -38.43 -15.83
C GLU A 457 -45.54 -37.83 -14.41
N HIS A 458 -45.41 -38.69 -13.40
CA HIS A 458 -45.13 -38.30 -12.02
C HIS A 458 -43.68 -37.80 -11.83
N GLN A 459 -42.70 -38.44 -12.47
CA GLN A 459 -41.30 -37.99 -12.43
C GLN A 459 -41.13 -36.65 -13.14
N TRP A 460 -41.80 -36.46 -14.28
CA TRP A 460 -41.78 -35.18 -14.97
C TRP A 460 -42.44 -34.06 -14.16
N GLN A 461 -43.55 -34.35 -13.47
CA GLN A 461 -44.17 -33.39 -12.54
C GLN A 461 -43.25 -33.04 -11.36
N LEU A 462 -42.56 -34.04 -10.79
CA LEU A 462 -41.58 -33.83 -9.72
C LEU A 462 -40.41 -32.95 -10.19
N LEU A 463 -39.84 -33.23 -11.36
CA LEU A 463 -38.77 -32.43 -11.94
C LEU A 463 -39.19 -30.97 -12.15
N ARG A 464 -40.39 -30.75 -12.72
CA ARG A 464 -40.93 -29.38 -12.87
C ARG A 464 -41.16 -28.68 -11.54
N ALA A 465 -41.62 -29.41 -10.51
CA ALA A 465 -41.80 -28.84 -9.18
C ALA A 465 -40.46 -28.48 -8.52
N LEU A 466 -39.44 -29.32 -8.67
CA LEU A 466 -38.08 -29.05 -8.20
C LEU A 466 -37.44 -27.87 -8.95
N GLU A 467 -37.58 -27.82 -10.27
CA GLU A 467 -37.10 -26.71 -11.10
C GLU A 467 -37.76 -25.39 -10.67
N ALA A 468 -39.09 -25.39 -10.49
CA ALA A 468 -39.82 -24.22 -10.00
C ALA A 468 -39.32 -23.77 -8.61
N ARG A 469 -39.06 -24.72 -7.71
CA ARG A 469 -38.53 -24.42 -6.37
C ARG A 469 -37.10 -23.90 -6.41
N VAL A 470 -36.23 -24.45 -7.26
CA VAL A 470 -34.86 -23.95 -7.47
C VAL A 470 -34.90 -22.51 -7.98
N MET A 471 -35.79 -22.21 -8.93
CA MET A 471 -35.96 -20.85 -9.46
C MET A 471 -36.50 -19.88 -8.41
N GLU A 472 -37.48 -20.30 -7.61
CA GLU A 472 -38.03 -19.48 -6.51
C GLU A 472 -37.00 -19.19 -5.42
N GLU A 473 -36.26 -20.20 -4.97
CA GLU A 473 -35.21 -19.99 -3.96
C GLU A 473 -34.02 -19.20 -4.51
N ALA A 474 -33.70 -19.35 -5.80
CA ALA A 474 -32.71 -18.50 -6.47
C ALA A 474 -33.14 -17.02 -6.53
N SER A 475 -34.40 -16.74 -6.89
CA SER A 475 -34.91 -15.36 -6.92
C SER A 475 -34.97 -14.76 -5.52
N ARG A 476 -35.42 -15.52 -4.52
CA ARG A 476 -35.41 -15.08 -3.11
C ARG A 476 -34.00 -14.77 -2.61
N LEU A 477 -33.04 -15.65 -2.92
CA LEU A 477 -31.64 -15.43 -2.56
C LEU A 477 -31.07 -14.17 -3.23
N GLU A 478 -31.42 -13.94 -4.49
CA GLU A 478 -31.01 -12.74 -5.22
C GLU A 478 -31.61 -11.47 -4.60
N GLU A 479 -32.92 -11.45 -4.33
CA GLU A 479 -33.62 -10.33 -3.69
C GLU A 479 -33.04 -10.00 -2.32
N GLU A 480 -32.85 -11.00 -1.46
CA GLU A 480 -32.23 -10.81 -0.15
C GLU A 480 -30.76 -10.40 -0.27
N GLY A 481 -30.02 -10.98 -1.22
CA GLY A 481 -28.66 -10.59 -1.52
C GLY A 481 -28.58 -9.13 -1.94
N GLN A 482 -29.50 -8.64 -2.77
CA GLN A 482 -29.60 -7.23 -3.15
C GLN A 482 -29.99 -6.35 -1.94
N GLN A 483 -30.93 -6.78 -1.10
CA GLN A 483 -31.34 -6.04 0.09
C GLN A 483 -30.21 -5.88 1.10
N ILE A 484 -29.48 -6.97 1.39
CA ILE A 484 -28.35 -6.97 2.31
C ILE A 484 -27.21 -6.11 1.75
N ARG A 485 -26.92 -6.23 0.44
CA ARG A 485 -25.94 -5.37 -0.23
C ARG A 485 -26.28 -3.90 -0.09
N LEU A 486 -27.53 -3.51 -0.39
CA LEU A 486 -27.99 -2.12 -0.26
C LEU A 486 -27.86 -1.63 1.18
N GLN A 487 -28.28 -2.43 2.17
CA GLN A 487 -28.20 -2.06 3.58
C GLN A 487 -26.75 -1.80 4.01
N LEU A 488 -25.82 -2.67 3.63
CA LEU A 488 -24.43 -2.55 4.05
C LEU A 488 -23.67 -1.47 3.25
N GLN A 489 -24.03 -1.25 1.99
CA GLN A 489 -23.54 -0.10 1.21
C GLN A 489 -24.00 1.22 1.82
N GLN A 490 -25.23 1.32 2.32
CA GLN A 490 -25.69 2.49 3.07
C GLN A 490 -24.89 2.71 4.37
N GLN A 491 -24.50 1.65 5.07
CA GLN A 491 -23.62 1.74 6.23
C GLN A 491 -22.24 2.27 5.83
N LEU A 492 -21.63 1.71 4.78
CA LEU A 492 -20.34 2.18 4.28
C LEU A 492 -20.39 3.66 3.86
N LEU A 493 -21.49 4.10 3.23
CA LEU A 493 -21.70 5.50 2.86
C LEU A 493 -21.85 6.40 4.09
N ALA A 494 -22.55 5.96 5.14
CA ALA A 494 -22.67 6.73 6.38
C ALA A 494 -21.31 6.87 7.08
N GLU A 495 -20.54 5.78 7.19
CA GLU A 495 -19.18 5.78 7.74
C GLU A 495 -18.24 6.65 6.90
N ALA A 496 -18.35 6.60 5.56
CA ALA A 496 -17.60 7.48 4.66
C ALA A 496 -17.95 8.96 4.86
N GLN A 497 -19.22 9.29 5.12
CA GLN A 497 -19.63 10.66 5.46
C GLN A 497 -19.06 11.12 6.80
N GLU A 498 -19.00 10.25 7.80
CA GLU A 498 -18.40 10.56 9.11
C GLU A 498 -16.90 10.85 8.98
N VAL A 499 -16.17 9.99 8.28
CA VAL A 499 -14.75 10.21 7.97
C VAL A 499 -14.56 11.47 7.12
N GLY A 500 -15.45 11.72 6.15
CA GLY A 500 -15.46 12.95 5.35
C GLY A 500 -15.63 14.22 6.20
N ARG A 501 -16.47 14.18 7.24
CA ARG A 501 -16.60 15.29 8.20
C ARG A 501 -15.32 15.52 9.00
N LEU A 502 -14.63 14.46 9.42
CA LEU A 502 -13.34 14.58 10.10
C LEU A 502 -12.31 15.23 9.16
N LEU A 503 -12.19 14.76 7.91
CA LEU A 503 -11.31 15.35 6.89
C LEU A 503 -11.61 16.83 6.67
N GLN A 504 -12.90 17.19 6.60
CA GLN A 504 -13.32 18.59 6.47
C GLN A 504 -12.88 19.43 7.67
N GLN A 505 -13.11 18.97 8.90
CA GLN A 505 -12.72 19.69 10.12
C GLN A 505 -11.21 19.94 10.19
N HIS A 506 -10.40 18.94 9.83
CA HIS A 506 -8.95 19.08 9.77
C HIS A 506 -8.52 20.10 8.71
N THR A 507 -9.14 20.05 7.53
CA THR A 507 -8.84 20.98 6.44
C THR A 507 -9.25 22.43 6.78
N GLU A 508 -10.44 22.62 7.36
CA GLU A 508 -10.92 23.92 7.84
C GLU A 508 -9.99 24.51 8.91
N ARG A 509 -9.52 23.68 9.86
CA ARG A 509 -8.55 24.08 10.88
C ARG A 509 -7.23 24.52 10.25
N ALA A 510 -6.69 23.75 9.30
CA ALA A 510 -5.44 24.07 8.61
C ALA A 510 -5.54 25.39 7.82
N ILE A 511 -6.64 25.59 7.09
CA ILE A 511 -6.94 26.85 6.39
C ILE A 511 -7.02 28.01 7.40
N GLY A 512 -7.78 27.85 8.49
CA GLY A 512 -7.92 28.87 9.52
C GLY A 512 -6.59 29.27 10.16
N GLN A 513 -5.72 28.29 10.47
CA GLN A 513 -4.38 28.55 10.98
C GLN A 513 -3.50 29.30 9.97
N ALA A 514 -3.56 28.93 8.69
CA ALA A 514 -2.81 29.61 7.63
C ALA A 514 -3.26 31.06 7.45
N LEU A 515 -4.57 31.32 7.45
CA LEU A 515 -5.14 32.67 7.37
C LEU A 515 -4.78 33.52 8.59
N LEU A 516 -4.84 32.96 9.80
CA LEU A 516 -4.40 33.64 11.03
C LEU A 516 -2.91 33.99 10.98
N GLY A 517 -2.07 33.08 10.49
CA GLY A 517 -0.65 33.33 10.26
C GLY A 517 -0.42 34.48 9.27
N HIS A 518 -1.17 34.49 8.17
CA HIS A 518 -1.13 35.58 7.20
C HIS A 518 -1.53 36.92 7.82
N ALA A 519 -2.66 36.99 8.54
CA ALA A 519 -3.14 38.21 9.17
C ALA A 519 -2.13 38.78 10.20
N ARG A 520 -1.50 37.91 11.00
CA ARG A 520 -0.43 38.31 11.95
C ARG A 520 0.80 38.86 11.23
N ASN A 521 1.19 38.23 10.11
CA ASN A 521 2.31 38.70 9.29
C ASN A 521 1.99 40.03 8.58
N ALA A 522 0.74 40.23 8.15
CA ALA A 522 0.29 41.49 7.57
C ALA A 522 0.26 42.62 8.61
N ALA A 523 -0.22 42.33 9.84
CA ALA A 523 -0.25 43.28 10.95
C ALA A 523 1.15 43.67 11.47
N THR A 524 2.11 42.74 11.44
CA THR A 524 3.51 43.03 11.79
C THR A 524 4.20 43.84 10.69
N LYS A 525 3.90 43.59 9.42
CA LYS A 525 4.33 44.43 8.29
C LYS A 525 3.72 45.83 8.33
N SER A 526 2.47 45.99 8.77
CA SER A 526 1.86 47.31 8.95
C SER A 526 2.47 48.12 10.09
N ARG A 527 3.20 47.50 11.03
CA ARG A 527 4.00 48.23 12.04
C ARG A 527 5.27 48.87 11.46
N ALA A 528 5.70 48.43 10.28
CA ALA A 528 6.78 49.09 9.54
C ALA A 528 6.34 50.42 8.89
N LYS A 529 5.02 50.72 8.83
CA LYS A 529 4.50 52.03 8.40
C LYS A 529 4.85 53.18 9.34
N ASP A 530 5.21 52.91 10.60
CA ASP A 530 5.73 53.94 11.53
C ASP A 530 7.01 54.61 10.99
N ARG A 531 7.68 53.98 10.01
CA ARG A 531 8.85 54.53 9.32
C ARG A 531 8.48 55.61 8.27
N ASP A 532 7.31 55.52 7.65
CA ASP A 532 6.78 56.55 6.74
C ASP A 532 6.33 57.79 7.52
N ASP A 533 5.74 57.59 8.71
CA ASP A 533 5.37 58.69 9.61
C ASP A 533 6.62 59.43 10.12
N PHE A 534 7.72 58.71 10.41
CA PHE A 534 9.02 59.31 10.75
C PHE A 534 9.60 60.17 9.61
N GLN A 535 9.49 59.72 8.35
CA GLN A 535 9.92 60.52 7.19
C GLN A 535 9.08 61.80 7.05
N LYS A 536 7.76 61.71 7.26
CA LYS A 536 6.84 62.85 7.23
C LYS A 536 7.16 63.89 8.31
N THR A 537 7.39 63.43 9.55
CA THR A 537 7.82 64.31 10.66
C THR A 537 9.19 64.94 10.40
N LEU A 538 10.11 64.23 9.75
CA LEU A 538 11.42 64.79 9.38
C LEU A 538 11.31 65.87 8.29
N THR A 539 10.45 65.67 7.29
CA THR A 539 10.17 66.69 6.27
C THR A 539 9.49 67.92 6.86
N GLU A 540 8.55 67.75 7.78
CA GLU A 540 7.88 68.85 8.50
C GLU A 540 8.90 69.64 9.33
N ALA A 541 9.75 68.97 10.10
CA ALA A 541 10.82 69.60 10.88
C ALA A 541 11.90 70.30 10.01
N ALA A 542 12.19 69.77 8.81
CA ALA A 542 13.12 70.40 7.86
C ALA A 542 12.53 71.66 7.21
N VAL A 543 11.21 71.73 6.98
CA VAL A 543 10.51 72.91 6.44
C VAL A 543 10.34 74.00 7.50
N GLU A 544 10.19 73.63 8.78
CA GLU A 544 10.12 74.55 9.92
C GLU A 544 11.50 75.11 10.35
N SER A 545 12.59 74.60 9.77
CA SER A 545 13.95 75.06 10.03
C SER A 545 14.20 76.45 9.43
N VAL A 546 14.62 77.41 10.26
CA VAL A 546 14.88 78.83 9.91
C VAL A 546 15.95 79.00 8.80
N TYR A 547 16.71 77.95 8.50
CA TYR A 547 17.86 78.00 7.59
C TYR A 547 17.59 77.42 6.20
N VAL A 548 16.38 76.94 5.91
CA VAL A 548 16.03 76.29 4.63
C VAL A 548 14.71 76.87 4.10
N THR A 549 14.62 77.10 2.79
CA THR A 549 13.37 77.52 2.15
C THR A 549 12.51 76.29 1.84
N SER A 550 11.18 76.39 1.99
CA SER A 550 10.24 75.32 1.63
C SER A 550 10.45 74.77 0.22
N SER A 551 10.75 75.66 -0.73
CA SER A 551 11.11 75.32 -2.12
C SER A 551 12.38 74.48 -2.27
N GLY A 552 13.30 74.52 -1.30
CA GLY A 552 14.51 73.69 -1.26
C GLY A 552 14.21 72.27 -0.79
N VAL A 553 13.33 72.11 0.20
CA VAL A 553 12.86 70.80 0.67
C VAL A 553 11.97 70.15 -0.39
N ASP A 554 11.08 70.90 -1.03
CA ASP A 554 10.22 70.39 -2.12
C ASP A 554 11.04 69.86 -3.30
N ARG A 555 12.15 70.54 -3.65
CA ARG A 555 13.07 70.06 -4.70
C ARG A 555 13.76 68.76 -4.31
N LEU A 556 14.09 68.57 -3.04
CA LEU A 556 14.77 67.37 -2.54
C LEU A 556 13.81 66.17 -2.52
N VAL A 557 12.57 66.39 -2.09
CA VAL A 557 11.47 65.40 -2.17
C VAL A 557 11.18 65.04 -3.63
N GLN A 558 11.09 66.02 -4.53
CA GLN A 558 10.91 65.75 -5.96
C GLN A 558 12.09 64.99 -6.57
N ALA A 559 13.33 65.31 -6.20
CA ALA A 559 14.52 64.60 -6.66
C ALA A 559 14.52 63.14 -6.20
N TYR A 560 14.11 62.86 -4.97
CA TYR A 560 13.96 61.50 -4.45
C TYR A 560 12.93 60.68 -5.22
N TYR A 561 11.72 61.22 -5.44
CA TYR A 561 10.70 60.52 -6.23
C TYR A 561 11.10 60.34 -7.69
N GLN A 562 11.84 61.29 -8.27
CA GLN A 562 12.41 61.14 -9.61
C GLN A 562 13.49 60.05 -9.65
N GLN A 563 14.32 59.95 -8.61
CA GLN A 563 15.35 58.93 -8.49
C GLN A 563 14.76 57.52 -8.32
N ILE A 564 13.73 57.35 -7.48
CA ILE A 564 13.00 56.08 -7.35
C ILE A 564 12.37 55.69 -8.68
N ARG A 565 11.70 56.63 -9.35
CA ARG A 565 11.09 56.37 -10.66
C ARG A 565 12.11 55.88 -11.67
N LYS A 566 13.28 56.53 -11.73
CA LYS A 566 14.37 56.12 -12.61
C LYS A 566 14.92 54.73 -12.26
N VAL A 567 15.10 54.41 -10.98
CA VAL A 567 15.57 53.09 -10.53
C VAL A 567 14.56 51.98 -10.88
N MET A 568 13.26 52.27 -10.76
CA MET A 568 12.18 51.38 -11.15
C MET A 568 12.14 51.14 -12.67
N GLU A 569 12.21 52.22 -13.46
CA GLU A 569 12.26 52.15 -14.93
C GLU A 569 13.50 51.35 -15.40
N ASP A 570 14.68 51.63 -14.84
CA ASP A 570 15.92 50.91 -15.13
C ASP A 570 15.84 49.42 -14.76
N HIS A 571 15.11 49.07 -13.69
CA HIS A 571 14.91 47.67 -13.28
C HIS A 571 13.94 46.94 -14.21
N GLU A 572 12.84 47.57 -14.59
CA GLU A 572 11.88 47.00 -15.55
C GLU A 572 12.56 46.74 -16.90
N GLU A 573 13.38 47.68 -17.39
CA GLU A 573 14.14 47.51 -18.63
C GLU A 573 15.16 46.35 -18.53
N LYS A 574 15.93 46.27 -17.44
CA LYS A 574 16.87 45.15 -17.20
C LYS A 574 16.16 43.81 -17.08
N ARG A 575 15.00 43.78 -16.42
CA ARG A 575 14.18 42.57 -16.28
C ARG A 575 13.66 42.11 -17.65
N LEU A 576 13.18 43.02 -18.49
CA LEU A 576 12.76 42.71 -19.85
C LEU A 576 13.93 42.16 -20.69
N GLN A 577 15.08 42.84 -20.69
CA GLN A 577 16.28 42.39 -21.40
C GLN A 577 16.77 41.01 -20.92
N HIS A 578 16.70 40.74 -19.62
CA HIS A 578 17.13 39.45 -19.07
C HIS A 578 16.13 38.31 -19.38
N LEU A 579 14.84 38.62 -19.45
CA LEU A 579 13.83 37.64 -19.87
C LEU A 579 13.92 37.33 -21.37
N GLU A 580 14.19 38.33 -22.21
CA GLU A 580 14.40 38.16 -23.64
C GLU A 580 15.64 37.32 -23.94
N THR A 581 16.75 37.53 -23.21
CA THR A 581 17.97 36.74 -23.35
C THR A 581 17.76 35.28 -22.94
N LEU A 582 17.13 35.02 -21.79
CA LEU A 582 16.79 33.66 -21.35
C LEU A 582 15.80 32.96 -22.31
N GLN A 583 14.87 33.71 -22.91
CA GLN A 583 13.96 33.19 -23.93
C GLN A 583 14.71 32.86 -25.23
N GLY A 584 15.66 33.71 -25.65
CA GLY A 584 16.57 33.47 -26.77
C GLY A 584 17.39 32.20 -26.57
N GLU A 585 18.06 32.06 -25.43
CA GLU A 585 18.84 30.88 -25.06
C GLU A 585 17.99 29.60 -25.02
N ARG A 586 16.74 29.68 -24.57
CA ARG A 586 15.80 28.56 -24.60
C ARG A 586 15.46 28.12 -26.03
N THR A 587 15.21 29.08 -26.94
CA THR A 587 14.91 28.76 -28.34
C THR A 587 16.12 28.19 -29.09
N GLU A 588 17.33 28.68 -28.81
CA GLU A 588 18.57 28.15 -29.39
C GLU A 588 18.92 26.75 -28.86
N ASN A 589 18.81 26.51 -27.55
CA ASN A 589 18.99 25.18 -26.97
C ASN A 589 18.00 24.15 -27.53
N TYR A 590 16.76 24.56 -27.77
CA TYR A 590 15.76 23.69 -28.40
C TYR A 590 16.15 23.36 -29.85
N LYS A 591 16.55 24.36 -30.65
CA LYS A 591 17.01 24.14 -32.03
C LYS A 591 18.26 23.24 -32.12
N LEU A 592 19.23 23.41 -31.22
CA LEU A 592 20.44 22.59 -31.14
C LEU A 592 20.11 21.12 -30.82
N ARG A 593 19.12 20.89 -29.95
CA ARG A 593 18.71 19.55 -29.54
C ARG A 593 17.85 18.84 -30.60
N THR A 594 16.99 19.57 -31.32
CA THR A 594 16.25 19.02 -32.46
C THR A 594 17.19 18.59 -33.60
N LYS A 595 18.34 19.28 -33.77
CA LYS A 595 19.40 18.89 -34.70
C LYS A 595 20.19 17.65 -34.26
N GLN A 596 20.37 17.43 -32.95
CA GLN A 596 21.04 16.25 -32.40
C GLN A 596 20.17 14.98 -32.38
N GLY A 597 18.83 15.11 -32.31
CA GLY A 597 17.90 13.98 -32.20
C GLY A 597 17.60 13.19 -33.48
N HIS A 598 18.08 13.63 -34.65
CA HIS A 598 17.79 12.99 -35.96
C HIS A 598 18.90 12.05 -36.47
N GLY A 599 19.92 11.76 -35.66
CA GLY A 599 21.16 11.11 -36.10
C GLY A 599 21.27 9.59 -35.96
N GLU A 600 20.34 8.89 -35.30
CA GLU A 600 20.49 7.44 -35.07
C GLU A 600 19.41 6.61 -35.75
N SER A 601 19.90 5.94 -36.79
CA SER A 601 19.29 5.11 -37.81
C SER A 601 18.22 4.11 -37.36
N SER A 602 17.11 4.13 -38.10
CA SER A 602 16.33 2.94 -38.43
C SER A 602 17.11 2.15 -39.50
N SER A 603 17.78 1.05 -39.13
CA SER A 603 18.26 0.03 -40.08
C SER A 603 17.40 -1.23 -39.96
N GLY A 604 16.53 -1.43 -40.94
CA GLY A 604 15.71 -2.63 -41.05
C GLY A 604 16.50 -3.81 -41.59
N THR A 605 16.27 -5.00 -41.03
CA THR A 605 16.58 -6.28 -41.67
C THR A 605 15.34 -7.17 -41.54
N PRO A 606 14.90 -7.86 -42.61
CA PRO A 606 13.66 -8.64 -42.59
C PRO A 606 13.95 -10.07 -42.10
N VAL A 607 13.14 -10.57 -41.16
CA VAL A 607 13.13 -12.00 -40.82
C VAL A 607 11.72 -12.55 -40.95
N ALA A 608 11.56 -13.42 -41.93
CA ALA A 608 10.41 -14.29 -42.12
C ALA A 608 10.32 -15.33 -40.98
N GLY A 609 9.10 -15.63 -40.53
CA GLY A 609 8.81 -16.81 -39.69
C GLY A 609 7.84 -16.57 -38.54
N GLY A 610 6.55 -16.89 -38.77
CA GLY A 610 5.55 -17.21 -37.74
C GLY A 610 4.80 -16.03 -37.11
N ALA A 611 3.47 -16.03 -37.23
CA ALA A 611 2.55 -15.00 -36.71
C ALA A 611 2.72 -14.70 -35.20
N GLY A 612 3.22 -15.65 -34.40
CA GLY A 612 3.50 -15.46 -32.97
C GLY A 612 4.79 -14.67 -32.64
N LYS A 613 5.78 -14.61 -33.54
CA LYS A 613 7.03 -13.86 -33.33
C LYS A 613 6.90 -12.38 -33.74
N ALA A 614 6.07 -12.08 -34.74
CA ALA A 614 5.81 -10.71 -35.18
C ALA A 614 5.14 -9.87 -34.08
N CYS A 615 4.20 -10.45 -33.32
CA CYS A 615 3.50 -9.75 -32.24
C CYS A 615 4.42 -9.43 -31.04
N LYS A 616 5.37 -10.34 -30.73
CA LYS A 616 6.40 -10.10 -29.70
C LYS A 616 7.42 -9.03 -30.11
N ALA A 617 7.90 -9.06 -31.36
CA ALA A 617 8.85 -8.06 -31.87
C ALA A 617 8.24 -6.65 -32.05
N VAL A 618 6.92 -6.56 -32.30
CA VAL A 618 6.20 -5.27 -32.32
C VAL A 618 6.00 -4.76 -30.90
N ARG A 619 5.60 -5.62 -29.95
CA ARG A 619 5.46 -5.25 -28.53
C ARG A 619 6.77 -4.76 -27.93
N GLN A 620 7.87 -5.44 -28.23
CA GLN A 620 9.20 -5.08 -27.74
C GLN A 620 9.69 -3.75 -28.32
N ARG A 621 9.45 -3.48 -29.61
CA ARG A 621 9.71 -2.16 -30.23
C ARG A 621 8.83 -1.05 -29.67
N MET A 622 7.57 -1.33 -29.38
CA MET A 622 6.67 -0.37 -28.72
C MET A 622 7.11 -0.07 -27.29
N GLU A 623 7.57 -1.07 -26.55
CA GLU A 623 8.12 -0.89 -25.20
C GLU A 623 9.44 -0.13 -25.20
N GLU A 624 10.33 -0.38 -26.16
CA GLU A 624 11.58 0.36 -26.34
C GLU A 624 11.31 1.81 -26.79
N GLN A 625 10.36 2.04 -27.70
CA GLN A 625 9.90 3.39 -28.05
C GLN A 625 9.25 4.10 -26.88
N ARG A 626 8.42 3.41 -26.08
CA ARG A 626 7.83 3.96 -24.86
C ARG A 626 8.89 4.32 -23.83
N LYS A 627 9.88 3.44 -23.59
CA LYS A 627 11.02 3.71 -22.69
C LYS A 627 11.84 4.89 -23.18
N THR A 628 12.10 4.97 -24.49
CA THR A 628 12.84 6.09 -25.10
C THR A 628 12.06 7.39 -25.01
N PHE A 629 10.75 7.37 -25.26
CA PHE A 629 9.87 8.53 -25.11
C PHE A 629 9.77 8.99 -23.65
N LEU A 630 9.66 8.07 -22.69
CA LEU A 630 9.67 8.37 -21.26
C LEU A 630 11.03 8.93 -20.81
N ALA A 631 12.14 8.42 -21.34
CA ALA A 631 13.46 8.99 -21.10
C ALA A 631 13.59 10.40 -21.68
N GLN A 632 13.11 10.63 -22.90
CA GLN A 632 13.08 11.97 -23.51
C GLN A 632 12.17 12.93 -22.74
N PHE A 633 11.02 12.46 -22.26
CA PHE A 633 10.06 13.24 -21.47
C PHE A 633 10.63 13.60 -20.09
N THR A 634 11.30 12.66 -19.43
CA THR A 634 11.96 12.91 -18.12
C THR A 634 13.11 13.90 -18.27
N VAL A 635 13.93 13.79 -19.33
CA VAL A 635 14.97 14.79 -19.61
C VAL A 635 14.34 16.15 -19.96
N HIS A 636 13.25 16.19 -20.74
CA HIS A 636 12.54 17.43 -21.06
C HIS A 636 11.93 18.09 -19.81
N ARG A 637 11.38 17.29 -18.88
CA ARG A 637 10.86 17.76 -17.59
C ARG A 637 11.97 18.34 -16.71
N ARG A 638 13.14 17.68 -16.63
CA ARG A 638 14.30 18.20 -15.88
C ARG A 638 14.82 19.50 -16.46
N VAL A 639 15.01 19.58 -17.78
CA VAL A 639 15.49 20.80 -18.45
C VAL A 639 14.51 21.96 -18.27
N ARG A 640 13.19 21.70 -18.36
CA ARG A 640 12.18 22.72 -18.06
C ARG A 640 12.28 23.20 -16.62
N LEU A 641 12.43 22.30 -15.67
CA LEU A 641 12.56 22.64 -14.26
C LEU A 641 13.84 23.45 -14.00
N ASP A 642 14.96 23.07 -14.61
CA ASP A 642 16.23 23.78 -14.45
C ASP A 642 16.22 25.17 -15.10
N ALA A 643 15.58 25.32 -16.26
CA ALA A 643 15.36 26.63 -16.88
C ALA A 643 14.45 27.53 -16.03
N TRP A 644 13.42 26.95 -15.40
CA TRP A 644 12.59 27.66 -14.44
C TRP A 644 13.37 28.09 -13.20
N LYS A 645 14.23 27.22 -12.66
CA LYS A 645 15.12 27.54 -11.54
C LYS A 645 16.14 28.63 -11.89
N GLN A 646 16.69 28.62 -13.10
CA GLN A 646 17.59 29.67 -13.58
C GLN A 646 16.87 31.02 -13.72
N LYS A 647 15.65 31.01 -14.28
CA LYS A 647 14.80 32.20 -14.38
C LYS A 647 14.43 32.75 -13.01
N ALA A 648 14.06 31.89 -12.05
CA ALA A 648 13.77 32.29 -10.68
C ALA A 648 14.99 32.95 -10.02
N ARG A 649 16.16 32.29 -10.04
CA ARG A 649 17.41 32.83 -9.47
C ARG A 649 17.83 34.18 -10.07
N ALA A 650 17.61 34.36 -11.37
CA ALA A 650 17.93 35.61 -12.05
C ALA A 650 16.98 36.74 -11.65
N VAL A 651 15.69 36.44 -11.50
CA VAL A 651 14.70 37.39 -10.99
C VAL A 651 15.00 37.73 -9.53
N ASP A 652 15.28 36.74 -8.68
CA ASP A 652 15.66 36.94 -7.27
C ASP A 652 16.90 37.84 -7.15
N HIS A 653 17.89 37.68 -8.03
CA HIS A 653 19.09 38.53 -8.04
C HIS A 653 18.78 39.97 -8.45
N LEU A 654 17.93 40.18 -9.46
CA LEU A 654 17.51 41.51 -9.89
C LEU A 654 16.63 42.20 -8.84
N GLU A 655 15.78 41.45 -8.15
CA GLU A 655 14.96 41.94 -7.03
C GLU A 655 15.83 42.35 -5.85
N ALA A 656 16.82 41.54 -5.46
CA ALA A 656 17.79 41.91 -4.43
C ALA A 656 18.62 43.16 -4.81
N GLN A 657 18.96 43.32 -6.10
CA GLN A 657 19.64 44.51 -6.58
C GLN A 657 18.74 45.75 -6.54
N LEU A 658 17.46 45.62 -6.90
CA LEU A 658 16.48 46.71 -6.80
C LEU A 658 16.29 47.11 -5.33
N GLU A 659 16.14 46.14 -4.44
CA GLU A 659 15.98 46.38 -3.01
C GLU A 659 17.18 47.14 -2.44
N ALA A 660 18.41 46.75 -2.80
CA ALA A 660 19.62 47.47 -2.39
C ALA A 660 19.67 48.91 -2.93
N GLN A 661 19.28 49.15 -4.19
CA GLN A 661 19.28 50.48 -4.80
C GLN A 661 18.20 51.40 -4.20
N LEU A 662 17.02 50.85 -3.89
CA LEU A 662 15.96 51.58 -3.20
C LEU A 662 16.35 51.90 -1.76
N GLN A 663 16.98 50.97 -1.05
CA GLN A 663 17.51 51.20 0.30
C GLN A 663 18.61 52.27 0.31
N GLU A 664 19.51 52.29 -0.67
CA GLU A 664 20.54 53.32 -0.80
C GLU A 664 19.93 54.70 -1.08
N ALA A 665 18.97 54.79 -2.01
CA ALA A 665 18.26 56.04 -2.31
C ALA A 665 17.47 56.56 -1.11
N GLU A 666 16.79 55.67 -0.37
CA GLU A 666 16.06 55.99 0.86
C GLU A 666 17.00 56.49 1.96
N GLN A 667 18.15 55.83 2.15
CA GLN A 667 19.16 56.25 3.14
C GLN A 667 19.79 57.61 2.79
N SER A 668 20.10 57.85 1.51
CA SER A 668 20.63 59.13 1.04
C SER A 668 19.63 60.25 1.31
N PHE A 669 18.36 60.05 0.96
CA PHE A 669 17.27 61.00 1.18
C PHE A 669 17.07 61.32 2.68
N ILE A 670 17.00 60.29 3.54
CA ILE A 670 16.86 60.47 4.99
C ILE A 670 18.08 61.20 5.57
N SER A 671 19.28 60.89 5.10
CA SER A 671 20.51 61.53 5.61
C SER A 671 20.59 63.02 5.24
N GLU A 672 20.15 63.40 4.03
CA GLU A 672 20.09 64.78 3.58
C GLU A 672 18.99 65.57 4.30
N LEU A 673 17.80 64.98 4.46
CA LEU A 673 16.72 65.59 5.25
C LEU A 673 17.10 65.78 6.72
N ALA A 674 17.75 64.80 7.33
CA ALA A 674 18.21 64.91 8.72
C ALA A 674 19.31 65.97 8.89
N ALA A 675 20.20 66.12 7.90
CA ALA A 675 21.20 67.18 7.89
C ALA A 675 20.56 68.57 7.81
N LEU A 676 19.49 68.73 7.01
CA LEU A 676 18.72 69.97 6.90
C LEU A 676 17.91 70.29 8.19
N ALA A 677 17.36 69.26 8.84
CA ALA A 677 16.63 69.36 10.10
C ALA A 677 17.52 69.42 11.35
N ARG A 678 18.85 69.23 11.21
CA ARG A 678 19.85 69.12 12.29
C ARG A 678 19.50 68.06 13.35
N VAL A 679 18.89 66.97 12.94
CA VAL A 679 18.57 65.84 13.82
C VAL A 679 19.74 64.85 13.80
N PRO A 680 20.41 64.56 14.94
CA PRO A 680 21.46 63.56 14.98
C PRO A 680 20.85 62.17 14.74
N LEU A 681 21.15 61.58 13.59
CA LEU A 681 20.80 60.19 13.31
C LEU A 681 21.79 59.27 14.06
N PRO A 682 21.32 58.18 14.70
CA PRO A 682 22.21 57.12 15.16
C PRO A 682 22.99 56.57 13.97
N GLN A 683 24.33 56.60 14.02
CA GLN A 683 25.17 55.92 13.03
C GLN A 683 24.84 54.43 13.02
N SER A 684 24.07 54.00 12.02
CA SER A 684 24.05 52.61 11.58
C SER A 684 25.46 52.27 11.10
N ARG A 685 26.19 51.48 11.89
CA ARG A 685 27.55 51.03 11.57
C ARG A 685 27.51 50.03 10.41
N LEU A 686 27.72 50.49 9.18
CA LEU A 686 28.31 49.69 8.11
C LEU A 686 29.20 50.60 7.26
N SER A 687 30.52 50.45 7.43
CA SER A 687 31.55 51.15 6.66
C SER A 687 31.55 50.72 5.17
N PRO A 688 31.66 51.64 4.20
CA PRO A 688 31.85 51.26 2.81
C PRO A 688 33.31 50.87 2.55
N SER A 689 33.48 49.68 1.99
CA SER A 689 34.73 49.16 1.43
C SER A 689 35.29 50.12 0.36
N LYS A 690 36.60 50.37 0.45
CA LYS A 690 37.41 51.20 -0.46
C LYS A 690 37.16 50.84 -1.94
N ARG A 691 36.73 51.82 -2.74
CA ARG A 691 36.77 51.77 -4.21
C ARG A 691 37.94 52.64 -4.69
N GLY A 692 38.73 52.06 -5.59
CA GLY A 692 40.02 52.58 -6.06
C GLY A 692 39.96 53.93 -6.77
N LEU A 693 41.03 54.70 -6.57
CA LEU A 693 41.37 55.90 -7.32
C LEU A 693 41.91 55.50 -8.70
N SER A 694 41.31 56.05 -9.77
CA SER A 694 41.88 56.07 -11.11
C SER A 694 42.03 57.51 -11.60
N GLU A 695 43.29 57.92 -11.70
CA GLU A 695 43.95 58.85 -12.63
C GLU A 695 43.15 59.92 -13.39
N LYS A 696 43.68 61.17 -13.35
CA LYS A 696 44.07 61.99 -14.52
C LYS A 696 44.79 63.32 -14.12
N PRO A 697 45.50 64.06 -15.03
CA PRO A 697 46.95 64.19 -14.96
C PRO A 697 47.53 65.63 -14.81
N VAL A 698 48.82 65.65 -14.41
CA VAL A 698 49.96 66.55 -14.72
C VAL A 698 49.77 68.08 -14.80
N LYS A 699 50.49 68.80 -13.93
CA LYS A 699 51.30 69.99 -14.28
C LYS A 699 52.61 70.05 -13.47
N THR A 700 53.73 69.99 -14.22
CA THR A 700 55.09 70.56 -14.05
C THR A 700 55.38 71.40 -12.77
N ARG A 701 56.55 71.39 -12.10
CA ARG A 701 57.93 71.53 -12.62
C ARG A 701 58.98 71.42 -11.48
N ARG A 702 60.20 70.93 -11.81
CA ARG A 702 61.56 71.22 -11.24
C ARG A 702 62.14 70.50 -9.98
N LYS A 703 62.93 69.46 -10.28
CA LYS A 703 64.37 69.17 -9.97
C LYS A 703 64.95 69.44 -8.55
N LYS A 704 65.47 68.37 -7.90
CA LYS A 704 66.92 68.01 -7.76
C LYS A 704 67.08 66.61 -7.08
N PRO A 705 68.11 65.79 -7.41
CA PRO A 705 68.31 64.43 -6.87
C PRO A 705 69.59 64.35 -5.94
N PRO A 706 70.12 63.17 -5.53
CA PRO A 706 70.25 62.69 -4.13
C PRO A 706 71.73 62.62 -3.64
N PRO A 707 71.99 62.08 -2.43
CA PRO A 707 72.94 60.95 -2.35
C PRO A 707 72.57 59.91 -1.26
N ARG A 708 72.60 58.60 -1.51
CA ARG A 708 73.73 57.65 -1.67
C ARG A 708 74.29 57.10 -0.34
N GLU A 709 74.06 55.79 -0.17
CA GLU A 709 74.92 54.72 0.37
C GLU A 709 75.82 54.96 1.60
N LYS A 710 75.70 54.05 2.57
CA LYS A 710 76.86 53.37 3.19
C LYS A 710 76.44 51.99 3.71
N GLY A 711 77.15 50.96 3.25
CA GLY A 711 76.97 49.57 3.68
C GLY A 711 77.87 49.17 4.85
N ASP A 712 77.45 48.07 5.49
CA ASP A 712 78.18 46.86 5.93
C ASP A 712 79.44 46.94 6.84
N PRO A 713 79.91 45.81 7.44
CA PRO A 713 79.29 44.48 7.65
C PRO A 713 79.55 43.86 9.06
N GLY A 714 78.99 42.67 9.34
CA GLY A 714 79.54 41.72 10.34
C GLY A 714 78.55 40.64 10.85
N GLY A 715 78.60 39.43 10.28
CA GLY A 715 78.04 38.18 10.85
C GLY A 715 79.05 37.43 11.74
N PRO A 716 78.99 36.09 11.95
CA PRO A 716 77.98 35.05 11.61
C PRO A 716 77.49 34.29 12.90
N THR A 717 76.61 33.27 12.95
CA THR A 717 76.60 31.92 12.32
C THR A 717 75.32 31.16 12.77
N ASP A 718 74.64 30.53 11.80
CA ASP A 718 74.18 29.13 11.72
C ASP A 718 73.33 28.48 12.85
N ASP A 719 72.29 27.67 12.58
CA ASP A 719 72.04 26.76 11.45
C ASP A 719 70.55 26.69 11.02
N ASP A 720 70.39 26.56 9.70
CA ASP A 720 69.23 26.16 8.89
C ASP A 720 69.21 24.59 8.81
N PRO A 721 68.46 23.84 7.94
CA PRO A 721 67.86 24.24 6.68
C PRO A 721 66.45 23.69 6.30
N ALA A 722 65.77 24.50 5.47
CA ALA A 722 65.18 24.21 4.14
C ALA A 722 64.10 23.10 4.00
N SER A 723 63.18 23.12 3.04
CA SER A 723 63.07 23.70 1.68
C SER A 723 61.57 23.76 1.35
N GLY A 724 61.04 24.66 0.53
CA GLY A 724 61.46 24.95 -0.84
C GLY A 724 60.35 24.49 -1.80
N SER A 725 59.90 25.42 -2.65
CA SER A 725 58.64 25.41 -3.39
C SER A 725 58.76 24.96 -4.86
N HIS A 726 57.66 24.37 -5.39
CA HIS A 726 57.20 24.37 -6.81
C HIS A 726 58.00 23.55 -7.88
N PRO A 727 57.51 23.39 -9.13
CA PRO A 727 56.19 22.94 -9.63
C PRO A 727 56.28 21.95 -10.84
N SER A 728 55.11 21.58 -11.40
CA SER A 728 54.86 21.20 -12.82
C SER A 728 55.31 19.84 -13.38
N GLY A 729 54.41 19.18 -14.14
CA GLY A 729 54.81 18.36 -15.29
C GLY A 729 54.17 16.98 -15.49
N SER A 730 53.00 16.94 -16.13
CA SER A 730 52.58 16.09 -17.26
C SER A 730 53.20 14.70 -17.54
N LEU A 731 52.25 13.77 -17.80
CA LEU A 731 52.15 12.83 -18.94
C LEU A 731 52.83 11.43 -18.91
N SER A 732 51.95 10.42 -18.88
CA SER A 732 51.75 9.43 -19.96
C SER A 732 52.64 8.16 -20.05
N SER A 733 51.98 7.05 -19.69
CA SER A 733 51.78 5.83 -20.50
C SER A 733 52.66 4.58 -20.36
N LYS A 734 51.92 3.46 -20.39
CA LYS A 734 52.17 2.10 -20.95
C LYS A 734 52.86 1.03 -20.08
N ARG A 735 52.04 0.00 -19.76
CA ARG A 735 52.11 -1.43 -20.17
C ARG A 735 53.50 -2.09 -20.11
N LEU A 736 53.70 -3.32 -19.63
CA LEU A 736 52.90 -4.55 -19.73
C LEU A 736 53.55 -5.66 -18.86
N ASN A 737 52.71 -6.59 -18.38
CA ASN A 737 52.89 -8.05 -18.29
C ASN A 737 53.61 -8.79 -17.13
N GLN A 738 52.80 -9.73 -16.59
CA GLN A 738 53.02 -11.18 -16.30
C GLN A 738 54.08 -11.55 -15.24
N GLN A 739 53.87 -12.51 -14.32
CA GLN A 739 53.24 -13.83 -14.46
C GLN A 739 52.94 -14.48 -13.07
N GLU A 740 51.81 -15.21 -13.00
CA GLU A 740 51.56 -16.54 -12.38
C GLU A 740 51.53 -16.91 -10.88
N ASN A 741 50.53 -17.78 -10.62
CA ASN A 741 50.35 -18.87 -9.61
C ASN A 741 49.81 -18.51 -8.21
N GLU A 742 48.89 -19.25 -7.57
CA GLU A 742 47.94 -20.34 -7.93
C GLU A 742 47.03 -20.60 -6.70
N ALA A 743 45.84 -21.18 -6.95
CA ALA A 743 45.02 -22.06 -6.09
C ALA A 743 44.05 -21.54 -4.98
N GLY A 744 42.78 -22.01 -5.09
CA GLY A 744 41.77 -22.17 -4.01
C GLY A 744 40.43 -21.44 -4.26
N ASP A 745 39.53 -21.89 -5.15
CA ASP A 745 38.34 -22.76 -4.88
C ASP A 745 37.27 -22.09 -3.95
N GLY A 746 35.98 -21.93 -4.24
CA GLY A 746 35.11 -22.35 -5.33
C GLY A 746 33.65 -21.90 -5.06
N GLU A 747 32.87 -21.85 -6.13
CA GLU A 747 31.40 -21.96 -6.23
C GLU A 747 30.43 -20.76 -5.98
N SER A 748 29.75 -20.39 -7.07
CA SER A 748 28.59 -19.51 -7.21
C SER A 748 27.27 -20.31 -7.25
N PRO A 749 26.14 -19.85 -6.66
CA PRO A 749 24.87 -20.56 -6.75
C PRO A 749 24.06 -20.09 -7.98
N LYS A 750 24.12 -20.88 -9.05
CA LYS A 750 23.12 -20.86 -10.14
C LYS A 750 22.76 -22.29 -10.49
N ARG A 751 21.71 -22.81 -9.84
CA ARG A 751 20.82 -23.89 -10.29
C ARG A 751 19.99 -24.33 -9.08
N LEU A 752 18.67 -24.22 -9.19
CA LEU A 752 17.64 -25.12 -8.63
C LEU A 752 16.27 -24.45 -8.81
N LEU A 753 15.75 -24.48 -10.04
CA LEU A 753 14.32 -24.28 -10.35
C LEU A 753 14.00 -25.18 -11.54
N ARG A 754 13.69 -26.44 -11.25
CA ARG A 754 12.95 -27.35 -12.12
C ARG A 754 12.67 -28.63 -11.36
N GLU A 755 11.45 -28.75 -10.83
CA GLU A 755 10.60 -29.94 -10.88
C GLU A 755 9.43 -29.75 -9.92
N ARG A 756 8.22 -29.67 -10.48
CA ARG A 756 6.94 -30.13 -9.90
C ARG A 756 5.81 -29.66 -10.83
N SER A 757 5.58 -30.46 -11.85
CA SER A 757 4.33 -30.49 -12.60
C SER A 757 4.09 -31.96 -12.90
N ASN A 758 3.32 -32.61 -12.02
CA ASN A 758 2.56 -33.84 -12.19
C ASN A 758 2.22 -34.35 -10.78
N LEU A 759 1.04 -33.96 -10.29
CA LEU A 759 0.08 -34.78 -9.55
C LEU A 759 -1.21 -33.97 -9.40
#